data_AF-A0A452H3J3-F1
#
_entry.id   AF-A0A452H3J3-F1
#
_cell.length_a   1.000
_cell.length_b   1.000
_cell.length_c   1.000
_cell.angle_alpha   90.00
_cell.angle_beta   90.00
_cell.angle_gamma   90.00
#
_symmetry.space_group_name_H-M   'P 1'
#
loop_
_entity.id
_entity.type
_entity.pdbx_description
1 polymer ?
#
loop_
_entity_poly.entity_id
_entity_poly.type
_entity_poly.pdbx_seq_one_letter_code
_entity_poly.pdbx_strand_id
1 'polypeptide(L)'
;MVSGEAKRETNAFQKNKSKETVFTFIPAGDDPPRGGFSSQKKSPKLCGTNYPLSIAFIVVNEFCERFSYYGMKAVLTLYFLNFLHWDDNLSTTIYHAFSGLCYFTPVIGALIADTWLGKFKTIIYLSIVYVIGHVIKSVGAIPTVGNQVVHVVLSMLGLALIALGTGGIKPCVAAFGGDQFEEEHAKERSKFFSVFYLAINAGSLISTFVTPVLRGDVKCFGGDCYALAFGVPAALMVIALVVFIAGSGMYKKTPPRGNILLEVCQCIAFAITNRLKNHSKRIPKREHWLDWASEKYSKQLIQEIKMVTRVLFLFIPLPMFWALFDQQGSRWTLQATQMNADFGGVVFKPDQMQFLNPLLILIFIPIFDLGVYPLIDMCRFNFTPIRKMTTGMILAGLAFAAAAIVEIKINETSMPLPVPKESFIQVLNLANDSVHVKIQGQDLFQQPIGAFQDPAEYSKLMLNGAQQNLDFELQSQGSVSTFYHIMQEKSVYSLIVYKSEGNLSSHLIADMETKPEKGLTAVRFINALDQDVNVTIGREEIISVNKNYSVSKYTTLERGKYNVQCKTEATEVTLDLGLLDFGASYTIVITNTSANTIEAWKTEDIMANNVHIAWQLPQYLLISAGEVMFSITGLAFSYSQAPVSMKSVLQAGWLLTVAFGNVIVLIVAQAALLEQWAEFVLFACLLFAVCIIFSIMGYFYISVDPEDLTKKEDEKEMPSNGNVISLVPQKTKL
;
A
#
# COMPACT_ATOMS: atom_id res chain seq x y z
N MET A 1 53.10 49.11 55.89
CA MET A 1 53.61 50.44 56.29
C MET A 1 53.82 51.24 55.02
N VAL A 2 52.88 52.15 54.71
CA VAL A 2 53.08 53.62 54.69
C VAL A 2 54.00 54.02 53.52
N SER A 3 53.41 54.37 52.36
CA SER A 3 52.91 55.70 51.97
C SER A 3 54.02 56.64 51.46
N GLY A 4 53.81 57.19 50.27
CA GLY A 4 54.70 58.15 49.60
C GLY A 4 54.21 58.60 48.22
N GLU A 5 52.92 58.94 48.10
CA GLU A 5 52.35 59.86 47.10
C GLU A 5 52.98 61.28 47.25
N ALA A 6 53.02 62.23 46.31
CA ALA A 6 52.38 62.45 45.01
C ALA A 6 53.02 63.68 44.31
N LYS A 7 52.78 63.78 42.99
CA LYS A 7 52.27 64.96 42.22
C LYS A 7 52.75 64.85 40.76
N ARG A 8 52.01 65.21 39.70
CA ARG A 8 50.60 65.58 39.41
C ARG A 8 50.63 65.92 37.91
N GLU A 9 49.67 65.42 37.11
CA GLU A 9 49.10 66.04 35.88
C GLU A 9 48.26 64.96 35.13
N THR A 10 46.96 64.85 35.46
CA THR A 10 45.78 65.25 34.65
C THR A 10 45.42 64.38 33.43
N ASN A 11 44.41 63.51 33.65
CA ASN A 11 43.25 63.10 32.81
C ASN A 11 43.37 63.15 31.27
N ALA A 12 42.95 62.16 30.47
CA ALA A 12 41.66 61.46 30.53
C ALA A 12 41.65 60.22 29.63
N PHE A 13 40.84 59.23 30.01
CA PHE A 13 40.48 58.03 29.24
C PHE A 13 40.04 58.34 27.81
N GLN A 14 40.60 57.63 26.82
CA GLN A 14 40.14 57.66 25.43
C GLN A 14 39.50 56.32 25.02
N LYS A 15 38.37 56.49 24.33
CA LYS A 15 37.30 55.54 24.03
C LYS A 15 37.54 54.92 22.66
N ASN A 16 37.41 53.60 22.56
CA ASN A 16 37.59 52.83 21.33
C ASN A 16 36.42 53.08 20.34
N LYS A 17 36.69 53.51 19.10
CA LYS A 17 35.74 53.55 17.96
C LYS A 17 36.46 53.59 16.60
N SER A 18 36.30 52.50 15.84
CA SER A 18 35.94 52.35 14.41
C SER A 18 36.44 53.31 13.30
N LYS A 19 36.67 52.66 12.13
CA LYS A 19 36.79 53.13 10.70
C LYS A 19 38.23 53.40 10.25
N GLU A 20 38.71 52.96 9.08
CA GLU A 20 38.12 52.97 7.74
C GLU A 20 38.93 52.03 6.81
N THR A 21 38.28 51.21 5.96
CA THR A 21 38.96 50.51 4.85
C THR A 21 38.54 51.17 3.55
N VAL A 22 39.47 51.88 2.93
CA VAL A 22 39.32 52.64 1.68
C VAL A 22 39.21 51.67 0.49
N PHE A 23 38.12 51.79 -0.28
CA PHE A 23 37.99 51.14 -1.59
C PHE A 23 38.86 51.86 -2.63
N THR A 24 39.77 51.13 -3.27
CA THR A 24 40.55 51.60 -4.43
C THR A 24 39.92 51.03 -5.70
N PHE A 25 39.57 51.91 -6.65
CA PHE A 25 39.15 51.55 -8.00
C PHE A 25 40.38 51.15 -8.84
N ILE A 26 40.32 50.00 -9.52
CA ILE A 26 41.30 49.59 -10.54
C ILE A 26 40.69 49.83 -11.93
N PRO A 27 41.36 50.53 -12.87
CA PRO A 27 40.85 50.77 -14.21
C PRO A 27 41.00 49.53 -15.11
N ALA A 28 40.14 49.46 -16.13
CA ALA A 28 40.12 48.40 -17.14
C ALA A 28 41.39 48.41 -18.01
N GLY A 29 42.01 47.24 -18.16
CA GLY A 29 43.09 46.99 -19.11
C GLY A 29 44.20 46.14 -18.50
N ASP A 30 44.11 44.83 -18.67
CA ASP A 30 45.19 43.91 -19.06
C ASP A 30 44.76 42.45 -18.79
N ASP A 31 44.99 41.59 -19.79
CA ASP A 31 44.57 40.19 -19.82
C ASP A 31 44.94 39.42 -18.54
N PRO A 32 44.04 38.58 -17.99
CA PRO A 32 44.35 37.79 -16.81
C PRO A 32 45.43 36.74 -17.13
N PRO A 33 46.34 36.45 -16.18
CA PRO A 33 47.34 35.41 -16.36
C PRO A 33 46.63 34.05 -16.54
N ARG A 34 47.06 33.29 -17.56
CA ARG A 34 46.58 31.92 -17.83
C ARG A 34 46.94 30.99 -16.66
N GLY A 35 46.12 31.00 -15.62
CA GLY A 35 46.03 29.94 -14.64
C GLY A 35 45.38 28.74 -15.29
N GLY A 36 46.06 27.58 -15.24
CA GLY A 36 45.57 26.33 -15.80
C GLY A 36 44.21 25.97 -15.24
N PHE A 37 43.15 26.17 -16.05
CA PHE A 37 41.87 25.51 -15.82
C PHE A 37 42.14 24.00 -15.79
N SER A 38 41.87 23.36 -14.66
CA SER A 38 41.63 21.92 -14.66
C SER A 38 40.47 21.70 -15.63
N SER A 39 40.76 21.16 -16.81
CA SER A 39 39.77 20.77 -17.80
C SER A 39 38.73 19.87 -17.11
N GLN A 40 37.57 20.41 -16.75
CA GLN A 40 36.42 19.57 -16.40
C GLN A 40 36.18 18.65 -17.59
N LYS A 41 36.40 17.35 -17.41
CA LYS A 41 36.12 16.34 -18.43
C LYS A 41 34.66 16.50 -18.84
N LYS A 42 34.41 16.99 -20.06
CA LYS A 42 33.07 16.99 -20.65
C LYS A 42 32.58 15.55 -20.65
N SER A 43 31.44 15.31 -20.02
CA SER A 43 30.83 13.98 -20.01
C SER A 43 30.51 13.56 -21.45
N PRO A 44 30.73 12.29 -21.81
CA PRO A 44 30.34 11.78 -23.13
C PRO A 44 28.85 12.02 -23.34
N LYS A 45 28.45 12.52 -24.51
CA LYS A 45 27.04 12.74 -24.87
C LYS A 45 26.45 11.46 -25.46
N LEU A 46 25.17 11.20 -25.23
CA LEU A 46 24.42 10.12 -25.85
C LEU A 46 24.28 10.43 -27.36
N CYS A 47 24.69 9.50 -28.23
CA CYS A 47 24.82 9.71 -29.68
C CYS A 47 23.56 10.36 -30.28
N GLY A 48 23.73 11.50 -30.96
CA GLY A 48 22.64 12.25 -31.59
C GLY A 48 21.83 13.16 -30.66
N THR A 49 22.21 13.33 -29.38
CA THR A 49 21.49 14.18 -28.42
C THR A 49 22.41 15.05 -27.56
N ASN A 50 21.85 16.07 -26.89
CA ASN A 50 22.54 16.86 -25.87
C ASN A 50 22.61 16.18 -24.49
N TYR A 51 22.10 14.96 -24.34
CA TYR A 51 22.06 14.29 -23.03
C TYR A 51 23.44 13.78 -22.62
N PRO A 52 23.85 13.99 -21.35
CA PRO A 52 25.00 13.29 -20.80
C PRO A 52 24.70 11.78 -20.79
N LEU A 53 25.63 10.95 -21.27
CA LEU A 53 25.50 9.49 -21.25
C LEU A 53 25.33 8.94 -19.81
N SER A 54 25.76 9.70 -18.80
CA SER A 54 25.54 9.36 -17.38
C SER A 54 24.07 9.26 -16.99
N ILE A 55 23.16 9.93 -17.71
CA ILE A 55 21.71 9.90 -17.43
C ILE A 55 21.12 8.51 -17.68
N ALA A 56 21.59 7.78 -18.70
CA ALA A 56 21.09 6.45 -19.01
C ALA A 56 21.25 5.49 -17.82
N PHE A 57 22.39 5.55 -17.12
CA PHE A 57 22.64 4.76 -15.91
C PHE A 57 21.68 5.09 -14.78
N ILE A 58 21.35 6.38 -14.59
CA ILE A 58 20.42 6.84 -13.55
C ILE A 58 18.98 6.40 -13.86
N VAL A 59 18.55 6.49 -15.12
CA VAL A 59 17.21 6.07 -15.54
C VAL A 59 17.03 4.55 -15.41
N VAL A 60 18.02 3.76 -15.82
CA VAL A 60 17.98 2.30 -15.66
C VAL A 60 18.00 1.91 -14.17
N ASN A 61 18.84 2.57 -13.36
CA ASN A 61 18.82 2.39 -11.90
C ASN A 61 17.43 2.67 -11.32
N GLU A 62 16.79 3.79 -11.71
CA GLU A 62 15.46 4.13 -11.22
C GLU A 62 14.41 3.10 -11.64
N PHE A 63 14.43 2.67 -12.90
CA PHE A 63 13.51 1.63 -13.38
C PHE A 63 13.64 0.33 -12.58
N CYS A 64 14.87 -0.16 -12.41
CA CYS A 64 15.14 -1.41 -11.68
C CYS A 64 14.79 -1.31 -10.19
N GLU A 65 15.09 -0.18 -9.54
CA GLU A 65 14.71 0.05 -8.14
C GLU A 65 13.19 0.12 -7.98
N ARG A 66 12.49 0.83 -8.88
CA ARG A 66 11.02 0.95 -8.83
C ARG A 66 10.34 -0.38 -9.07
N PHE A 67 10.83 -1.17 -10.03
CA PHE A 67 10.39 -2.54 -10.22
C PHE A 67 10.55 -3.33 -8.92
N SER A 68 11.73 -3.28 -8.30
CA SER A 68 12.04 -4.03 -7.09
C SER A 68 11.11 -3.66 -5.93
N TYR A 69 10.91 -2.36 -5.71
CA TYR A 69 10.05 -1.85 -4.64
C TYR A 69 8.59 -2.26 -4.83
N TYR A 70 7.99 -1.94 -5.98
CA TYR A 70 6.56 -2.18 -6.22
C TYR A 70 6.24 -3.68 -6.38
N GLY A 71 7.11 -4.45 -7.04
CA GLY A 71 6.91 -5.90 -7.17
C GLY A 71 6.94 -6.63 -5.84
N MET A 72 7.90 -6.30 -4.96
CA MET A 72 7.97 -6.86 -3.62
C MET A 72 6.78 -6.42 -2.76
N LYS A 73 6.41 -5.13 -2.81
CA LYS A 73 5.28 -4.57 -2.04
C LYS A 73 3.95 -5.24 -2.45
N ALA A 74 3.74 -5.51 -3.74
CA ALA A 74 2.48 -6.05 -4.25
C ALA A 74 2.10 -7.41 -3.66
N VAL A 75 3.07 -8.32 -3.50
CA VAL A 75 2.84 -9.69 -3.00
C VAL A 75 2.91 -9.81 -1.48
N LEU A 76 3.22 -8.72 -0.77
CA LEU A 76 3.60 -8.76 0.65
C LEU A 76 2.45 -9.15 1.58
N THR A 77 1.25 -8.65 1.34
CA THR A 77 0.05 -8.98 2.14
C THR A 77 -0.28 -10.46 2.04
N LEU A 78 -0.27 -11.03 0.83
CA LEU A 78 -0.50 -12.46 0.64
C LEU A 78 0.64 -13.32 1.19
N TYR A 79 1.89 -12.82 1.19
CA TYR A 79 2.98 -13.53 1.86
C TYR A 79 2.75 -13.65 3.37
N PHE A 80 2.31 -12.59 4.03
CA PHE A 80 2.00 -12.64 5.47
C PHE A 80 0.86 -13.62 5.77
N LEU A 81 -0.19 -13.58 4.95
CA LEU A 81 -1.37 -14.43 5.10
C LEU A 81 -1.11 -15.91 4.78
N ASN A 82 -0.40 -16.20 3.69
CA ASN A 82 -0.28 -17.57 3.17
C ASN A 82 0.97 -18.28 3.64
N PHE A 83 2.08 -17.56 3.82
CA PHE A 83 3.37 -18.15 4.19
C PHE A 83 3.67 -18.00 5.69
N LEU A 84 3.40 -16.82 6.27
CA LEU A 84 3.59 -16.62 7.71
C LEU A 84 2.35 -17.02 8.56
N HIS A 85 1.22 -17.31 7.91
CA HIS A 85 -0.04 -17.69 8.56
C HIS A 85 -0.51 -16.66 9.59
N TRP A 86 -0.37 -15.37 9.26
CA TRP A 86 -0.90 -14.27 10.06
C TRP A 86 -2.33 -13.94 9.65
N ASP A 87 -3.12 -13.39 10.58
CA ASP A 87 -4.47 -12.91 10.27
C ASP A 87 -4.45 -11.64 9.38
N ASP A 88 -5.62 -11.29 8.86
CA ASP A 88 -5.80 -10.13 7.97
C ASP A 88 -5.38 -8.81 8.62
N ASN A 89 -5.65 -8.66 9.92
CA ASN A 89 -5.40 -7.42 10.67
C ASN A 89 -3.90 -7.23 10.95
N LEU A 90 -3.19 -8.27 11.37
CA LEU A 90 -1.74 -8.26 11.58
C LEU A 90 -1.01 -8.09 10.25
N SER A 91 -1.46 -8.78 9.19
CA SER A 91 -0.89 -8.63 7.85
C SER A 91 -1.02 -7.19 7.34
N THR A 92 -2.19 -6.58 7.49
CA THR A 92 -2.45 -5.17 7.16
C THR A 92 -1.60 -4.23 8.01
N THR A 93 -1.51 -4.50 9.32
CA THR A 93 -0.70 -3.73 10.28
C THR A 93 0.77 -3.68 9.85
N ILE A 94 1.39 -4.83 9.62
CA ILE A 94 2.82 -4.90 9.27
C ILE A 94 3.09 -4.30 7.88
N TYR A 95 2.18 -4.49 6.91
CA TYR A 95 2.26 -3.85 5.60
C TYR A 95 2.32 -2.30 5.72
N HIS A 96 1.41 -1.71 6.50
CA HIS A 96 1.38 -0.26 6.70
C HIS A 96 2.52 0.24 7.58
N ALA A 97 2.99 -0.53 8.57
CA ALA A 97 4.20 -0.20 9.32
C ALA A 97 5.44 -0.11 8.39
N PHE A 98 5.59 -1.10 7.50
CA PHE A 98 6.64 -1.10 6.49
C PHE A 98 6.53 0.10 5.54
N SER A 99 5.34 0.34 4.97
CA SER A 99 5.10 1.46 4.06
C SER A 99 5.37 2.80 4.75
N GLY A 100 4.86 2.99 5.98
CA GLY A 100 5.10 4.18 6.79
C GLY A 100 6.58 4.43 7.04
N LEU A 101 7.35 3.38 7.35
CA LEU A 101 8.80 3.48 7.54
C LEU A 101 9.54 3.86 6.25
N CYS A 102 9.12 3.34 5.09
CA CYS A 102 9.68 3.70 3.78
C CYS A 102 9.49 5.19 3.42
N TYR A 103 8.44 5.83 3.94
CA TYR A 103 8.16 7.25 3.71
C TYR A 103 8.65 8.17 4.84
N PHE A 104 9.00 7.62 5.99
CA PHE A 104 9.62 8.35 7.10
C PHE A 104 11.16 8.46 6.96
N THR A 105 11.81 7.36 6.59
CA THR A 105 13.27 7.26 6.43
C THR A 105 13.91 8.17 5.35
N PRO A 106 13.20 8.72 4.34
CA PRO A 106 13.73 9.79 3.48
C PRO A 106 14.28 10.99 4.24
N VAL A 107 13.68 11.36 5.39
CA VAL A 107 14.20 12.45 6.23
C VAL A 107 15.62 12.13 6.69
N ILE A 108 15.87 10.89 7.12
CA ILE A 108 17.19 10.42 7.56
C ILE A 108 18.17 10.38 6.38
N GLY A 109 17.73 9.87 5.22
CA GLY A 109 18.56 9.80 4.01
C GLY A 109 19.01 11.18 3.53
N ALA A 110 18.10 12.15 3.51
CA ALA A 110 18.41 13.54 3.16
C ALA A 110 19.42 14.15 4.15
N LEU A 111 19.22 13.97 5.46
CA LEU A 111 20.16 14.44 6.48
C LEU A 111 21.57 13.88 6.27
N ILE A 112 21.70 12.57 6.02
CA ILE A 112 22.98 11.91 5.79
C ILE A 112 23.66 12.42 4.51
N ALA A 113 22.89 12.59 3.43
CA ALA A 113 23.39 13.09 2.15
C ALA A 113 23.89 14.53 2.22
N ASP A 114 23.15 15.41 2.89
CA ASP A 114 23.48 16.83 2.95
C ASP A 114 24.57 17.13 3.99
N THR A 115 24.60 16.44 5.13
CA THR A 115 25.59 16.72 6.19
C THR A 115 26.94 16.03 6.01
N TRP A 116 26.94 14.74 5.64
CA TRP A 116 28.08 13.87 5.91
C TRP A 116 28.65 13.23 4.66
N LEU A 117 27.84 12.48 3.92
CA LEU A 117 28.35 11.58 2.87
C LEU A 117 28.32 12.19 1.47
N GLY A 118 27.43 13.16 1.22
CA GLY A 118 27.10 13.60 -0.14
C GLY A 118 26.14 12.61 -0.85
N LYS A 119 25.31 13.12 -1.76
CA LYS A 119 24.26 12.35 -2.46
C LYS A 119 24.77 11.04 -3.06
N PHE A 120 25.90 11.07 -3.79
CA PHE A 120 26.44 9.90 -4.48
C PHE A 120 26.81 8.75 -3.53
N LYS A 121 27.51 9.04 -2.43
CA LYS A 121 27.90 8.01 -1.45
C LYS A 121 26.70 7.50 -0.67
N THR A 122 25.77 8.38 -0.30
CA THR A 122 24.51 8.00 0.36
C THR A 122 23.71 7.01 -0.50
N ILE A 123 23.57 7.27 -1.81
CA ILE A 123 22.88 6.36 -2.72
C ILE A 123 23.55 4.98 -2.71
N ILE A 124 24.88 4.90 -2.82
CA ILE A 124 25.60 3.61 -2.84
C ILE A 124 25.43 2.85 -1.52
N TYR A 125 25.74 3.47 -0.37
CA TYR A 125 25.71 2.78 0.91
C TYR A 125 24.31 2.31 1.29
N LEU A 126 23.29 3.13 1.06
CA LEU A 126 21.91 2.75 1.35
C LEU A 126 21.37 1.74 0.33
N SER A 127 21.81 1.78 -0.93
CA SER A 127 21.48 0.73 -1.91
C SER A 127 22.11 -0.62 -1.55
N ILE A 128 23.30 -0.66 -0.93
CA ILE A 128 23.89 -1.90 -0.40
C ILE A 128 23.00 -2.46 0.72
N VAL A 129 22.59 -1.62 1.68
CA VAL A 129 21.65 -2.02 2.74
C VAL A 129 20.34 -2.53 2.14
N TYR A 130 19.86 -1.88 1.07
CA TYR A 130 18.66 -2.28 0.36
C TYR A 130 18.80 -3.68 -0.28
N VAL A 131 19.90 -3.94 -0.98
CA VAL A 131 20.21 -5.25 -1.57
C VAL A 131 20.26 -6.33 -0.48
N ILE A 132 20.95 -6.07 0.63
CA ILE A 132 21.02 -7.02 1.76
C ILE A 132 19.62 -7.33 2.30
N GLY A 133 18.78 -6.30 2.47
CA GLY A 133 17.39 -6.48 2.92
C GLY A 133 16.57 -7.38 1.98
N HIS A 134 16.70 -7.18 0.67
CA HIS A 134 16.04 -8.01 -0.35
C HIS A 134 16.54 -9.46 -0.35
N VAL A 135 17.86 -9.67 -0.24
CA VAL A 135 18.45 -11.02 -0.17
C VAL A 135 17.96 -11.75 1.07
N ILE A 136 18.00 -11.10 2.25
CA ILE A 136 17.48 -11.67 3.50
C ILE A 136 16.00 -12.01 3.36
N LYS A 137 15.19 -11.13 2.76
CA LYS A 137 13.75 -11.36 2.56
C LYS A 137 13.46 -12.53 1.62
N SER A 138 14.23 -12.67 0.54
CA SER A 138 14.10 -13.78 -0.41
C SER A 138 14.51 -15.12 0.21
N VAL A 139 15.63 -15.15 0.94
CA VAL A 139 16.08 -16.34 1.70
C VAL A 139 15.08 -16.72 2.77
N GLY A 140 14.52 -15.74 3.48
CA GLY A 140 13.49 -15.97 4.51
C GLY A 140 12.18 -16.54 3.96
N ALA A 141 11.94 -16.47 2.65
CA ALA A 141 10.77 -17.02 1.98
C ALA A 141 11.00 -18.43 1.38
N ILE A 142 12.15 -19.06 1.65
CA ILE A 142 12.42 -20.45 1.27
C ILE A 142 11.91 -21.36 2.41
N PRO A 143 10.93 -22.26 2.18
CA PRO A 143 10.34 -23.09 3.25
C PRO A 143 11.33 -23.96 4.03
N THR A 144 12.47 -24.32 3.45
CA THR A 144 13.48 -25.18 4.08
C THR A 144 14.41 -24.42 5.04
N VAL A 145 14.29 -23.10 5.16
CA VAL A 145 15.20 -22.25 5.95
C VAL A 145 14.66 -22.04 7.37
N GLY A 146 14.92 -23.01 8.24
CA GLY A 146 14.62 -22.92 9.67
C GLY A 146 13.18 -23.24 10.03
N ASN A 147 12.71 -22.71 11.16
CA ASN A 147 11.33 -22.86 11.63
C ASN A 147 10.54 -21.55 11.43
N GLN A 148 9.26 -21.54 11.82
CA GLN A 148 8.39 -20.36 11.69
C GLN A 148 8.98 -19.09 12.31
N VAL A 149 9.67 -19.21 13.45
CA VAL A 149 10.31 -18.07 14.12
C VAL A 149 11.43 -17.49 13.26
N VAL A 150 12.25 -18.34 12.64
CA VAL A 150 13.31 -17.91 11.72
C VAL A 150 12.72 -17.17 10.51
N HIS A 151 11.65 -17.69 9.89
CA HIS A 151 10.97 -17.01 8.79
C HIS A 151 10.46 -15.61 9.17
N VAL A 152 9.86 -15.49 10.36
CA VAL A 152 9.39 -14.19 10.87
C VAL A 152 10.56 -13.24 11.10
N VAL A 153 11.62 -13.67 11.78
CA VAL A 153 12.79 -12.82 12.08
C VAL A 153 13.48 -12.34 10.80
N LEU A 154 13.75 -13.25 9.85
CA LEU A 154 14.35 -12.90 8.57
C LEU A 154 13.44 -11.96 7.77
N SER A 155 12.13 -12.19 7.79
CA SER A 155 11.17 -11.30 7.11
C SER A 155 11.16 -9.91 7.71
N MET A 156 11.11 -9.76 9.04
CA MET A 156 11.09 -8.45 9.70
C MET A 156 12.41 -7.70 9.53
N LEU A 157 13.54 -8.40 9.67
CA LEU A 157 14.87 -7.82 9.42
C LEU A 157 15.01 -7.37 7.97
N GLY A 158 14.61 -8.20 7.02
CA GLY A 158 14.63 -7.88 5.59
C GLY A 158 13.80 -6.64 5.27
N LEU A 159 12.56 -6.56 5.77
CA LEU A 159 11.68 -5.41 5.57
C LEU A 159 12.22 -4.12 6.21
N ALA A 160 12.80 -4.19 7.41
CA ALA A 160 13.42 -3.03 8.05
C ALA A 160 14.60 -2.48 7.24
N LEU A 161 15.47 -3.36 6.74
CA LEU A 161 16.61 -2.96 5.89
C LEU A 161 16.15 -2.43 4.53
N ILE A 162 15.12 -3.02 3.93
CA ILE A 162 14.49 -2.50 2.71
C ILE A 162 13.95 -1.09 2.95
N ALA A 163 13.21 -0.87 4.04
CA ALA A 163 12.61 0.41 4.36
C ALA A 163 13.68 1.51 4.53
N LEU A 164 14.76 1.20 5.25
CA LEU A 164 15.93 2.09 5.39
C LEU A 164 16.61 2.38 4.04
N GLY A 165 16.77 1.36 3.22
CA GLY A 165 17.38 1.44 1.89
C GLY A 165 16.57 2.31 0.94
N THR A 166 15.35 1.90 0.59
CA THR A 166 14.49 2.63 -0.36
C THR A 166 14.19 4.05 0.12
N GLY A 167 13.82 4.22 1.39
CA GLY A 167 13.45 5.53 1.89
C GLY A 167 14.63 6.48 1.88
N GLY A 168 15.83 6.04 2.28
CA GLY A 168 16.97 6.94 2.33
C GLY A 168 17.58 7.28 0.95
N ILE A 169 17.38 6.45 -0.10
CA ILE A 169 17.80 6.80 -1.48
C ILE A 169 16.80 7.71 -2.21
N LYS A 170 15.49 7.60 -1.91
CA LYS A 170 14.41 8.37 -2.57
C LYS A 170 14.70 9.87 -2.74
N PRO A 171 15.09 10.63 -1.70
CA PRO A 171 15.33 12.07 -1.85
C PRO A 171 16.64 12.38 -2.62
N CYS A 172 17.53 11.40 -2.73
CA CYS A 172 18.87 11.59 -3.29
C CYS A 172 18.91 11.35 -4.80
N VAL A 173 18.24 10.31 -5.32
CA VAL A 173 18.40 9.85 -6.72
C VAL A 173 17.87 10.88 -7.73
N ALA A 174 16.63 11.36 -7.53
CA ALA A 174 16.03 12.36 -8.42
C ALA A 174 16.84 13.68 -8.42
N ALA A 175 17.28 14.13 -7.24
CA ALA A 175 18.11 15.31 -7.10
C ALA A 175 19.50 15.12 -7.77
N PHE A 176 20.12 13.95 -7.61
CA PHE A 176 21.40 13.62 -8.22
C PHE A 176 21.33 13.55 -9.75
N GLY A 177 20.23 13.03 -10.30
CA GLY A 177 19.94 13.04 -11.74
C GLY A 177 19.80 14.45 -12.30
N GLY A 178 19.07 15.33 -11.59
CA GLY A 178 18.95 16.75 -11.97
C GLY A 178 20.29 17.49 -11.98
N ASP A 179 21.18 17.18 -11.04
CA ASP A 179 22.51 17.80 -10.92
C ASP A 179 23.47 17.45 -12.08
N GLN A 180 23.13 16.47 -12.93
CA GLN A 180 23.96 16.10 -14.08
C GLN A 180 23.84 17.07 -15.26
N PHE A 181 22.82 17.93 -15.27
CA PHE A 181 22.62 18.93 -16.32
C PHE A 181 23.20 20.28 -15.92
N GLU A 182 23.94 20.92 -16.83
CA GLU A 182 24.38 22.31 -16.66
C GLU A 182 23.18 23.27 -16.64
N GLU A 183 23.34 24.45 -16.03
CA GLU A 183 22.24 25.42 -15.86
C GLU A 183 21.71 25.95 -17.19
N GLU A 184 22.55 26.00 -18.22
CA GLU A 184 22.20 26.42 -19.58
C GLU A 184 21.26 25.44 -20.30
N HIS A 185 21.16 24.19 -19.83
CA HIS A 185 20.36 23.11 -20.43
C HIS A 185 19.05 22.83 -19.67
N ALA A 186 18.33 23.89 -19.29
CA ALA A 186 17.08 23.79 -18.53
C ALA A 186 15.97 23.01 -19.26
N LYS A 187 15.90 23.12 -20.59
CA LYS A 187 14.91 22.39 -21.42
C LYS A 187 15.18 20.88 -21.41
N GLU A 188 16.44 20.47 -21.53
CA GLU A 188 16.85 19.06 -21.46
C GLU A 188 16.63 18.46 -20.07
N ARG A 189 16.86 19.25 -19.01
CA ARG A 189 16.58 18.87 -17.62
C ARG A 189 15.09 18.59 -17.39
N SER A 190 14.20 19.42 -17.94
CA SER A 190 12.75 19.19 -17.86
C SER A 190 12.33 17.88 -18.54
N LYS A 191 12.83 17.63 -19.75
CA LYS A 191 12.59 16.36 -20.46
C LYS A 191 13.12 15.14 -19.72
N PHE A 192 14.26 15.26 -19.01
CA PHE A 192 14.76 14.18 -18.15
C PHE A 192 13.75 13.77 -17.08
N PHE A 193 13.13 14.73 -16.40
CA PHE A 193 12.12 14.41 -15.38
C PHE A 193 10.90 13.70 -15.97
N SER A 194 10.52 14.00 -17.22
CA SER A 194 9.47 13.25 -17.93
C SER A 194 9.89 11.80 -18.20
N VAL A 195 11.12 11.55 -18.67
CA VAL A 195 11.65 10.19 -18.88
C VAL A 195 11.78 9.44 -17.56
N PHE A 196 12.22 10.12 -16.50
CA PHE A 196 12.30 9.57 -15.14
C PHE A 196 10.91 9.15 -14.63
N TYR A 197 9.90 9.99 -14.84
CA TYR A 197 8.52 9.69 -14.50
C TYR A 197 7.95 8.49 -15.28
N LEU A 198 8.28 8.39 -16.58
CA LEU A 198 7.91 7.24 -17.40
C LEU A 198 8.57 5.95 -16.88
N ALA A 199 9.85 6.01 -16.47
CA ALA A 199 10.56 4.86 -15.91
C ALA A 199 9.95 4.38 -14.58
N ILE A 200 9.52 5.30 -13.71
CA ILE A 200 8.82 4.98 -12.45
C ILE A 200 7.53 4.20 -12.74
N ASN A 201 6.67 4.75 -13.60
CA ASN A 201 5.37 4.13 -13.90
C ASN A 201 5.53 2.82 -14.65
N ALA A 202 6.47 2.73 -15.59
CA ALA A 202 6.77 1.48 -16.30
C ALA A 202 7.28 0.40 -15.32
N GLY A 203 8.19 0.73 -14.41
CA GLY A 203 8.67 -0.19 -13.38
C GLY A 203 7.55 -0.66 -12.47
N SER A 204 6.69 0.25 -12.00
CA SER A 204 5.52 -0.08 -11.17
C SER A 204 4.52 -0.96 -11.90
N LEU A 205 4.14 -0.62 -13.14
CA LEU A 205 3.18 -1.36 -13.96
C LEU A 205 3.65 -2.79 -14.23
N ILE A 206 4.89 -2.96 -14.69
CA ILE A 206 5.41 -4.28 -15.04
C ILE A 206 5.59 -5.13 -13.78
N SER A 207 6.13 -4.56 -12.69
CA SER A 207 6.39 -5.33 -11.47
C SER A 207 5.11 -5.80 -10.77
N THR A 208 4.10 -4.93 -10.67
CA THR A 208 2.79 -5.27 -10.08
C THR A 208 2.02 -6.32 -10.89
N PHE A 209 2.32 -6.46 -12.19
CA PHE A 209 1.76 -7.53 -13.01
C PHE A 209 2.57 -8.82 -12.94
N VAL A 210 3.91 -8.74 -13.14
CA VAL A 210 4.80 -9.89 -13.32
C VAL A 210 5.13 -10.58 -11.99
N THR A 211 5.36 -9.84 -10.90
CA THR A 211 5.78 -10.46 -9.63
C THR A 211 4.70 -11.39 -9.04
N PRO A 212 3.40 -11.03 -9.03
CA PRO A 212 2.34 -11.97 -8.68
C PRO A 212 2.24 -13.20 -9.57
N VAL A 213 2.51 -13.07 -10.88
CA VAL A 213 2.57 -14.21 -11.82
C VAL A 213 3.70 -15.17 -11.41
N LEU A 214 4.88 -14.63 -11.10
CA LEU A 214 6.01 -15.42 -10.63
C LEU A 214 5.73 -16.12 -9.30
N ARG A 215 4.94 -15.52 -8.42
CA ARG A 215 4.49 -16.15 -7.17
C ARG A 215 3.52 -17.31 -7.44
N GLY A 216 2.49 -17.06 -8.24
CA GLY A 216 1.31 -17.94 -8.31
C GLY A 216 1.32 -18.99 -9.42
N ASP A 217 2.02 -18.74 -10.53
CA ASP A 217 2.02 -19.65 -11.68
C ASP A 217 3.26 -20.55 -11.70
N VAL A 218 4.34 -20.13 -11.03
CA VAL A 218 5.54 -20.97 -10.83
C VAL A 218 5.40 -21.68 -9.49
N LYS A 219 5.39 -23.02 -9.52
CA LYS A 219 5.40 -23.84 -8.31
C LYS A 219 6.83 -24.13 -7.86
N CYS A 220 7.14 -23.82 -6.61
CA CYS A 220 8.42 -24.11 -5.98
C CYS A 220 8.17 -24.73 -4.60
N PHE A 221 9.01 -25.69 -4.20
CA PHE A 221 8.96 -26.28 -2.85
C PHE A 221 7.57 -26.83 -2.45
N GLY A 222 6.79 -27.32 -3.42
CA GLY A 222 5.46 -27.88 -3.19
C GLY A 222 4.29 -26.88 -3.17
N GLY A 223 4.51 -25.58 -3.45
CA GLY A 223 3.44 -24.57 -3.46
C GLY A 223 3.80 -23.29 -4.21
N ASP A 224 3.17 -22.17 -3.84
CA ASP A 224 3.42 -20.84 -4.39
C ASP A 224 4.86 -20.36 -4.13
N CYS A 225 5.49 -19.81 -5.16
CA CYS A 225 6.92 -19.51 -5.15
C CYS A 225 7.25 -18.08 -4.66
N TYR A 226 7.04 -17.83 -3.36
CA TYR A 226 7.42 -16.55 -2.75
C TYR A 226 8.91 -16.24 -2.81
N ALA A 227 9.77 -17.26 -2.71
CA ALA A 227 11.23 -17.09 -2.82
C ALA A 227 11.64 -16.45 -4.16
N LEU A 228 11.05 -16.88 -5.28
CA LEU A 228 11.28 -16.31 -6.60
C LEU A 228 10.65 -14.92 -6.73
N ALA A 229 9.43 -14.75 -6.23
CA ALA A 229 8.73 -13.46 -6.25
C ALA A 229 9.51 -12.36 -5.51
N PHE A 230 10.25 -12.70 -4.44
CA PHE A 230 11.18 -11.76 -3.78
C PHE A 230 12.59 -11.76 -4.37
N GLY A 231 13.03 -12.87 -4.97
CA GLY A 231 14.35 -13.04 -5.57
C GLY A 231 14.54 -12.23 -6.84
N VAL A 232 13.52 -12.11 -7.69
CA VAL A 232 13.59 -11.29 -8.92
C VAL A 232 13.76 -9.79 -8.59
N PRO A 233 12.95 -9.18 -7.69
CA PRO A 233 13.24 -7.87 -7.12
C PRO A 233 14.67 -7.74 -6.58
N ALA A 234 15.14 -8.73 -5.79
CA ALA A 234 16.50 -8.70 -5.25
C ALA A 234 17.58 -8.63 -6.35
N ALA A 235 17.45 -9.46 -7.40
CA ALA A 235 18.37 -9.45 -8.54
C ALA A 235 18.33 -8.12 -9.30
N LEU A 236 17.14 -7.55 -9.51
CA LEU A 236 17.00 -6.24 -10.16
C LEU A 236 17.57 -5.11 -9.31
N MET A 237 17.46 -5.17 -7.98
CA MET A 237 18.09 -4.19 -7.10
C MET A 237 19.63 -4.30 -7.13
N VAL A 238 20.19 -5.51 -7.24
CA VAL A 238 21.63 -5.71 -7.48
C VAL A 238 22.04 -5.10 -8.82
N ILE A 239 21.26 -5.34 -9.89
CA ILE A 239 21.51 -4.75 -11.20
C ILE A 239 21.46 -3.22 -11.12
N ALA A 240 20.47 -2.64 -10.41
CA ALA A 240 20.36 -1.19 -10.21
C ALA A 240 21.64 -0.62 -9.59
N LEU A 241 22.14 -1.25 -8.51
CA LEU A 241 23.37 -0.85 -7.84
C LEU A 241 24.60 -0.96 -8.76
N VAL A 242 24.76 -2.08 -9.47
CA VAL A 242 25.89 -2.29 -10.39
C VAL A 242 25.89 -1.27 -11.52
N VAL A 243 24.73 -1.03 -12.14
CA VAL A 243 24.56 -0.02 -13.20
C VAL A 243 24.87 1.37 -12.67
N PHE A 244 24.38 1.72 -11.47
CA PHE A 244 24.67 3.02 -10.87
C PHE A 244 26.18 3.20 -10.62
N ILE A 245 26.87 2.18 -10.07
CA ILE A 245 28.31 2.22 -9.83
C ILE A 245 29.11 2.28 -11.15
N ALA A 246 28.68 1.58 -12.20
CA ALA A 246 29.34 1.61 -13.51
C ALA A 246 29.39 3.04 -14.10
N GLY A 247 28.35 3.85 -13.87
CA GLY A 247 28.33 5.27 -14.27
C GLY A 247 29.20 6.20 -13.41
N SER A 248 29.84 5.70 -12.34
CA SER A 248 30.52 6.53 -11.32
C SER A 248 31.65 7.42 -11.85
N GLY A 249 32.32 7.01 -12.93
CA GLY A 249 33.37 7.79 -13.59
C GLY A 249 32.85 8.97 -14.40
N MET A 250 31.55 9.00 -14.68
CA MET A 250 30.89 9.98 -15.55
C MET A 250 30.00 10.98 -14.81
N TYR A 251 29.68 10.71 -13.54
CA TYR A 251 28.81 11.59 -12.78
C TYR A 251 29.51 12.87 -12.31
N LYS A 252 28.76 13.97 -12.36
CA LYS A 252 29.09 15.19 -11.63
C LYS A 252 28.74 14.99 -10.15
N LYS A 253 29.76 14.96 -9.29
CA LYS A 253 29.63 14.75 -7.84
C LYS A 253 29.76 16.09 -7.13
N THR A 254 28.64 16.65 -6.68
CA THR A 254 28.63 17.90 -5.92
C THR A 254 29.02 17.64 -4.45
N PRO A 255 29.79 18.54 -3.81
CA PRO A 255 30.09 18.44 -2.39
C PRO A 255 28.80 18.59 -1.55
N PRO A 256 28.77 18.05 -0.31
CA PRO A 256 27.65 18.22 0.61
C PRO A 256 27.40 19.71 0.87
N ARG A 257 26.15 20.15 0.72
CA ARG A 257 25.69 21.49 1.08
C ARG A 257 25.16 21.43 2.51
N GLY A 258 25.48 22.44 3.33
CA GLY A 258 25.08 22.49 4.74
C GLY A 258 23.59 22.19 4.98
N ASN A 259 23.27 21.77 6.21
CA ASN A 259 21.97 21.18 6.51
C ASN A 259 20.87 22.22 6.78
N ILE A 260 20.20 22.62 5.70
CA ILE A 260 19.06 23.55 5.74
C ILE A 260 17.94 23.01 6.63
N LEU A 261 17.66 21.69 6.62
CA LEU A 261 16.62 21.10 7.46
C LEU A 261 16.92 21.23 8.95
N LEU A 262 18.16 20.97 9.35
CA LEU A 262 18.61 21.13 10.74
C LEU A 262 18.59 22.61 11.16
N GLU A 263 19.00 23.51 10.28
CA GLU A 263 18.96 24.95 10.52
C GLU A 263 17.52 25.44 10.75
N VAL A 264 16.56 24.98 9.93
CA VAL A 264 15.13 25.24 10.10
C VAL A 264 14.62 24.71 11.45
N CYS A 265 14.93 23.46 11.79
CA CYS A 265 14.52 22.86 13.06
C CYS A 265 15.11 23.60 14.27
N GLN A 266 16.40 23.97 14.22
CA GLN A 266 17.06 24.74 15.28
C GLN A 266 16.50 26.15 15.41
N CYS A 267 16.16 26.81 14.29
CA CYS A 267 15.51 28.12 14.30
C CYS A 267 14.12 28.05 14.93
N ILE A 268 13.30 27.05 14.58
CA ILE A 268 11.98 26.83 15.17
C ILE A 268 12.09 26.50 16.67
N ALA A 269 12.96 25.58 17.04
CA ALA A 269 13.18 25.20 18.44
C ALA A 269 13.68 26.39 19.28
N PHE A 270 14.56 27.22 18.73
CA PHE A 270 15.02 28.45 19.38
C PHE A 270 13.87 29.46 19.52
N ALA A 271 13.06 29.68 18.48
CA ALA A 271 11.90 30.57 18.54
C ALA A 271 10.90 30.15 19.64
N ILE A 272 10.57 28.86 19.71
CA ILE A 272 9.66 28.30 20.72
C ILE A 272 10.26 28.45 22.12
N THR A 273 11.52 28.03 22.30
CA THR A 273 12.21 28.12 23.59
C THR A 273 12.29 29.57 24.09
N ASN A 274 12.63 30.51 23.20
CA ASN A 274 12.75 31.92 23.54
C ASN A 274 11.39 32.54 23.86
N ARG A 275 10.32 32.14 23.13
CA ARG A 275 8.94 32.53 23.43
C ARG A 275 8.48 32.02 24.80
N LEU A 276 8.81 30.77 25.16
CA LEU A 276 8.46 30.19 26.46
C LEU A 276 9.23 30.84 27.62
N LYS A 277 10.53 31.12 27.44
CA LYS A 277 11.37 31.80 28.44
C LYS A 277 10.96 33.26 28.68
N ASN A 278 10.51 33.96 27.64
CA ASN A 278 10.16 35.37 27.68
C ASN A 278 8.65 35.63 27.79
N HIS A 279 7.88 34.66 28.29
CA HIS A 279 6.42 34.77 28.51
C HIS A 279 6.06 35.65 29.74
N SER A 280 6.70 36.82 29.87
CA SER A 280 6.42 37.81 30.92
C SER A 280 5.67 39.01 30.33
N LYS A 281 4.71 39.57 31.08
CA LYS A 281 3.85 40.71 30.67
C LYS A 281 4.62 42.01 30.31
N ARG A 282 5.94 42.05 30.51
CA ARG A 282 6.81 43.23 30.30
C ARG A 282 7.47 43.32 28.91
N ILE A 283 7.37 42.29 28.06
CA ILE A 283 7.99 42.29 26.73
C ILE A 283 6.90 42.49 25.67
N PRO A 284 7.06 43.43 24.71
CA PRO A 284 6.07 43.67 23.67
C PRO A 284 5.86 42.41 22.81
N LYS A 285 4.59 42.09 22.54
CA LYS A 285 4.22 40.96 21.68
C LYS A 285 4.73 41.22 20.26
N ARG A 286 5.49 40.27 19.70
CA ARG A 286 5.90 40.28 18.29
C ARG A 286 4.71 39.88 17.38
N GLU A 287 4.69 40.36 16.13
CA GLU A 287 3.60 40.10 15.18
C GLU A 287 3.45 38.61 14.83
N HIS A 288 4.57 37.86 14.70
CA HIS A 288 4.56 36.42 14.48
C HIS A 288 5.42 35.67 15.52
N TRP A 289 5.04 34.44 15.85
CA TRP A 289 5.75 33.65 16.86
C TRP A 289 7.17 33.23 16.45
N LEU A 290 7.46 33.14 15.15
CA LEU A 290 8.82 32.91 14.65
C LEU A 290 9.75 34.12 14.79
N ASP A 291 9.21 35.33 15.01
CA ASP A 291 10.07 36.52 15.12
C ASP A 291 10.94 36.48 16.37
N TRP A 292 10.63 35.63 17.35
CA TRP A 292 11.49 35.37 18.51
C TRP A 292 12.85 34.77 18.16
N ALA A 293 13.05 34.30 16.93
CA ALA A 293 14.35 33.85 16.42
C ALA A 293 15.25 34.99 15.88
N SER A 294 14.75 36.23 15.78
CA SER A 294 15.49 37.34 15.15
C SER A 294 16.77 37.76 15.89
N GLU A 295 16.97 37.25 17.12
CA GLU A 295 18.16 37.49 17.93
C GLU A 295 19.37 36.68 17.45
N LYS A 296 19.12 35.54 16.79
CA LYS A 296 20.16 34.59 16.36
C LYS A 296 20.18 34.33 14.87
N TYR A 297 19.04 34.44 14.18
CA TYR A 297 18.88 34.05 12.78
C TYR A 297 18.54 35.26 11.89
N SER A 298 18.88 35.16 10.60
CA SER A 298 18.64 36.23 9.63
C SER A 298 17.13 36.45 9.40
N LYS A 299 16.75 37.69 9.09
CA LYS A 299 15.34 38.03 8.79
C LYS A 299 14.82 37.27 7.55
N GLN A 300 15.69 37.03 6.57
CA GLN A 300 15.40 36.26 5.36
C GLN A 300 15.04 34.81 5.71
N LEU A 301 15.88 34.12 6.47
CA LEU A 301 15.62 32.74 6.91
C LEU A 301 14.30 32.66 7.70
N ILE A 302 14.02 33.63 8.58
CA ILE A 302 12.77 33.67 9.34
C ILE A 302 11.54 33.83 8.42
N GLN A 303 11.62 34.66 7.37
CA GLN A 303 10.55 34.82 6.37
C GLN A 303 10.33 33.54 5.56
N GLU A 304 11.41 32.90 5.09
CA GLU A 304 11.35 31.63 4.37
C GLU A 304 10.72 30.52 5.24
N ILE A 305 11.11 30.42 6.52
CA ILE A 305 10.50 29.45 7.45
C ILE A 305 9.02 29.79 7.70
N LYS A 306 8.62 31.06 7.76
CA LYS A 306 7.20 31.45 7.86
C LYS A 306 6.40 30.93 6.67
N MET A 307 6.93 31.01 5.44
CA MET A 307 6.27 30.45 4.26
C MET A 307 6.13 28.93 4.33
N VAL A 308 7.23 28.24 4.62
CA VAL A 308 7.24 26.77 4.72
C VAL A 308 6.26 26.30 5.80
N THR A 309 6.25 26.96 6.96
CA THR A 309 5.35 26.61 8.06
C THR A 309 3.88 26.79 7.68
N ARG A 310 3.53 27.81 6.88
CA ARG A 310 2.15 27.98 6.38
C ARG A 310 1.72 26.83 5.47
N VAL A 311 2.61 26.36 4.60
CA VAL A 311 2.31 25.21 3.73
C VAL A 311 2.25 23.91 4.52
N LEU A 312 3.18 23.70 5.47
CA LEU A 312 3.15 22.53 6.37
C LEU A 312 1.88 22.49 7.23
N PHE A 313 1.36 23.65 7.64
CA PHE A 313 0.06 23.73 8.32
C PHE A 313 -1.08 23.24 7.40
N LEU A 314 -1.05 23.61 6.11
CA LEU A 314 -2.00 23.09 5.12
C LEU A 314 -1.83 21.58 4.88
N PHE A 315 -0.69 20.99 5.20
CA PHE A 315 -0.42 19.56 5.05
C PHE A 315 -1.03 18.68 6.15
N ILE A 316 -1.38 19.25 7.32
CA ILE A 316 -1.90 18.50 8.47
C ILE A 316 -3.08 17.56 8.11
N PRO A 317 -4.05 17.96 7.26
CA PRO A 317 -5.17 17.09 6.89
C PRO A 317 -4.83 16.03 5.80
N LEU A 318 -3.75 16.21 5.05
CA LEU A 318 -3.39 15.36 3.90
C LEU A 318 -3.10 13.88 4.21
N PRO A 319 -2.59 13.48 5.40
CA PRO A 319 -2.38 12.07 5.74
C PRO A 319 -3.61 11.19 5.53
N MET A 320 -4.83 11.72 5.70
CA MET A 320 -6.05 10.93 5.52
C MET A 320 -6.21 10.43 4.08
N PHE A 321 -5.83 11.22 3.08
CA PHE A 321 -5.85 10.76 1.69
C PHE A 321 -4.94 9.54 1.49
N TRP A 322 -3.72 9.60 2.04
CA TRP A 322 -2.75 8.50 1.95
C TRP A 322 -3.19 7.27 2.73
N ALA A 323 -3.91 7.46 3.85
CA ALA A 323 -4.51 6.37 4.61
C ALA A 323 -5.51 5.55 3.77
N LEU A 324 -6.25 6.20 2.86
CA LEU A 324 -7.12 5.50 1.91
C LEU A 324 -6.32 4.93 0.74
N PHE A 325 -5.45 5.75 0.15
CA PHE A 325 -4.71 5.38 -1.06
C PHE A 325 -3.85 4.13 -0.90
N ASP A 326 -3.10 3.99 0.20
CA ASP A 326 -2.17 2.88 0.39
C ASP A 326 -2.86 1.53 0.70
N GLN A 327 -4.18 1.50 0.98
CA GLN A 327 -4.93 0.26 1.25
C GLN A 327 -5.14 -0.61 0.00
N GLN A 328 -4.83 -0.09 -1.19
CA GLN A 328 -4.88 -0.85 -2.45
C GLN A 328 -4.04 -2.13 -2.39
N GLY A 329 -2.92 -2.12 -1.67
CA GLY A 329 -2.04 -3.29 -1.52
C GLY A 329 -2.29 -4.14 -0.27
N SER A 330 -3.26 -3.76 0.57
CA SER A 330 -3.66 -4.51 1.77
C SER A 330 -5.13 -4.93 1.66
N ARG A 331 -6.06 -4.14 2.20
CA ARG A 331 -7.51 -4.46 2.28
C ARG A 331 -8.13 -4.75 0.91
N TRP A 332 -7.78 -4.00 -0.14
CA TRP A 332 -8.34 -4.28 -1.47
C TRP A 332 -7.80 -5.57 -2.10
N THR A 333 -6.57 -5.95 -1.75
CA THR A 333 -6.02 -7.26 -2.14
C THR A 333 -6.74 -8.38 -1.40
N LEU A 334 -7.05 -8.20 -0.10
CA LEU A 334 -7.86 -9.16 0.68
C LEU A 334 -9.29 -9.28 0.14
N GLN A 335 -9.95 -8.16 -0.18
CA GLN A 335 -11.24 -8.16 -0.89
C GLN A 335 -11.17 -8.98 -2.18
N ALA A 336 -10.13 -8.79 -2.99
CA ALA A 336 -9.95 -9.51 -4.25
C ALA A 336 -9.79 -11.04 -4.07
N THR A 337 -9.32 -11.52 -2.90
CA THR A 337 -9.23 -12.97 -2.63
C THR A 337 -10.59 -13.65 -2.50
N GLN A 338 -11.64 -12.87 -2.23
CA GLN A 338 -13.01 -13.35 -2.06
C GLN A 338 -13.86 -13.18 -3.34
N MET A 339 -13.23 -12.82 -4.45
CA MET A 339 -13.91 -12.55 -5.73
C MET A 339 -13.61 -13.63 -6.76
N ASN A 340 -14.47 -13.74 -7.76
CA ASN A 340 -14.21 -14.58 -8.93
C ASN A 340 -13.23 -13.88 -9.88
N ALA A 341 -12.06 -14.49 -10.08
CA ALA A 341 -11.01 -13.93 -10.91
C ALA A 341 -10.91 -14.55 -12.31
N ASP A 342 -11.92 -15.33 -12.75
CA ASP A 342 -11.95 -15.96 -14.07
C ASP A 342 -12.56 -15.05 -15.14
N PHE A 343 -11.74 -14.66 -16.13
CA PHE A 343 -12.17 -13.94 -17.33
C PHE A 343 -12.49 -14.86 -18.53
N GLY A 344 -12.76 -16.14 -18.29
CA GLY A 344 -13.12 -17.13 -19.31
C GLY A 344 -11.94 -17.66 -20.12
N GLY A 345 -10.71 -17.47 -19.63
CA GLY A 345 -9.49 -17.94 -20.31
C GLY A 345 -8.18 -17.52 -19.63
N VAL A 346 -8.22 -16.43 -18.87
CA VAL A 346 -7.11 -16.00 -18.00
C VAL A 346 -7.67 -15.81 -16.60
N VAL A 347 -7.01 -16.42 -15.61
CA VAL A 347 -7.31 -16.23 -14.20
C VAL A 347 -6.33 -15.21 -13.64
N PHE A 348 -6.84 -14.05 -13.24
CA PHE A 348 -6.01 -13.05 -12.58
C PHE A 348 -5.78 -13.44 -11.12
N LYS A 349 -4.61 -13.11 -10.58
CA LYS A 349 -4.33 -13.26 -9.15
C LYS A 349 -4.83 -12.01 -8.40
N PRO A 350 -5.31 -12.14 -7.15
CA PRO A 350 -5.83 -11.01 -6.38
C PRO A 350 -4.85 -9.83 -6.26
N ASP A 351 -3.58 -10.11 -6.01
CA ASP A 351 -2.49 -9.14 -5.89
C ASP A 351 -2.07 -8.50 -7.22
N GLN A 352 -2.50 -9.03 -8.37
CA GLN A 352 -2.25 -8.37 -9.67
C GLN A 352 -3.04 -7.08 -9.81
N MET A 353 -4.25 -6.97 -9.24
CA MET A 353 -5.17 -5.84 -9.46
C MET A 353 -4.55 -4.46 -9.20
N GLN A 354 -3.49 -4.41 -8.39
CA GLN A 354 -2.68 -3.21 -8.16
C GLN A 354 -2.08 -2.61 -9.45
N PHE A 355 -1.90 -3.39 -10.52
CA PHE A 355 -1.41 -2.91 -11.83
C PHE A 355 -2.33 -1.86 -12.47
N LEU A 356 -3.63 -1.86 -12.11
CA LEU A 356 -4.60 -0.91 -12.63
C LEU A 356 -4.21 0.53 -12.26
N ASN A 357 -3.68 0.76 -11.05
CA ASN A 357 -3.35 2.12 -10.64
C ASN A 357 -2.29 2.80 -11.53
N PRO A 358 -1.07 2.25 -11.72
CA PRO A 358 -0.07 2.86 -12.62
C PRO A 358 -0.54 2.91 -14.07
N LEU A 359 -1.34 1.94 -14.54
CA LEU A 359 -1.94 1.98 -15.87
C LEU A 359 -2.89 3.18 -16.03
N LEU A 360 -3.80 3.36 -15.07
CA LEU A 360 -4.78 4.43 -15.07
C LEU A 360 -4.13 5.80 -14.90
N ILE A 361 -3.05 5.93 -14.11
CA ILE A 361 -2.28 7.19 -14.02
C ILE A 361 -1.73 7.59 -15.40
N LEU A 362 -1.11 6.65 -16.11
CA LEU A 362 -0.54 6.91 -17.45
C LEU A 362 -1.62 7.32 -18.46
N ILE A 363 -2.85 6.82 -18.31
CA ILE A 363 -4.00 7.18 -19.14
C ILE A 363 -4.62 8.52 -18.69
N PHE A 364 -4.76 8.74 -17.38
CA PHE A 364 -5.47 9.89 -16.82
C PHE A 364 -4.69 11.18 -16.89
N ILE A 365 -3.35 11.17 -16.75
CA ILE A 365 -2.56 12.41 -16.87
C ILE A 365 -2.85 13.14 -18.21
N PRO A 366 -2.70 12.52 -19.38
CA PRO A 366 -2.99 13.21 -20.64
C PRO A 366 -4.47 13.56 -20.78
N ILE A 367 -5.39 12.72 -20.29
CA ILE A 367 -6.85 13.02 -20.32
C ILE A 367 -7.18 14.26 -19.48
N PHE A 368 -6.60 14.39 -18.30
CA PHE A 368 -6.86 15.51 -17.41
C PHE A 368 -6.22 16.79 -17.94
N ASP A 369 -4.96 16.73 -18.37
CA ASP A 369 -4.22 17.90 -18.85
C ASP A 369 -4.72 18.42 -20.20
N LEU A 370 -5.08 17.53 -21.13
CA LEU A 370 -5.49 17.91 -22.50
C LEU A 370 -7.01 17.97 -22.68
N GLY A 371 -7.77 17.29 -21.82
CA GLY A 371 -9.23 17.20 -21.91
C GLY A 371 -9.93 17.90 -20.76
N VAL A 372 -9.84 17.33 -19.55
CA VAL A 372 -10.67 17.74 -18.40
C VAL A 372 -10.39 19.18 -17.97
N TYR A 373 -9.13 19.55 -17.73
CA TYR A 373 -8.80 20.91 -17.27
C TYR A 373 -9.14 21.99 -18.31
N PRO A 374 -8.80 21.84 -19.60
CA PRO A 374 -9.22 22.79 -20.63
C PRO A 374 -10.74 22.94 -20.76
N LEU A 375 -11.51 21.86 -20.62
CA LEU A 375 -12.97 21.92 -20.63
C LEU A 375 -13.53 22.68 -19.42
N ILE A 376 -12.95 22.50 -18.23
CA ILE A 376 -13.33 23.25 -17.03
C ILE A 376 -13.01 24.74 -17.19
N ASP A 377 -11.85 25.05 -17.77
CA ASP A 377 -11.44 26.43 -18.06
C ASP A 377 -12.36 27.07 -19.11
N MET A 378 -12.82 26.31 -20.10
CA MET A 378 -13.83 26.75 -21.08
C MET A 378 -15.17 27.09 -20.41
N CYS A 379 -15.55 26.39 -19.34
CA CYS A 379 -16.70 26.71 -18.49
C CYS A 379 -16.48 27.93 -17.57
N ARG A 380 -15.35 28.64 -17.68
CA ARG A 380 -14.95 29.80 -16.84
C ARG A 380 -14.92 29.50 -15.34
N PHE A 381 -14.76 28.24 -14.96
CA PHE A 381 -14.62 27.85 -13.57
C PHE A 381 -13.15 27.86 -13.17
N ASN A 382 -12.74 28.78 -12.29
CA ASN A 382 -11.35 28.85 -11.85
C ASN A 382 -11.01 27.65 -10.94
N PHE A 383 -10.30 26.67 -11.50
CA PHE A 383 -9.99 25.44 -10.80
C PHE A 383 -8.61 25.49 -10.13
N THR A 384 -8.56 26.19 -8.99
CA THR A 384 -7.33 26.40 -8.23
C THR A 384 -6.71 25.07 -7.74
N PRO A 385 -5.38 25.02 -7.49
CA PRO A 385 -4.71 23.81 -7.01
C PRO A 385 -5.34 23.21 -5.75
N ILE A 386 -5.76 24.06 -4.81
CA ILE A 386 -6.46 23.64 -3.59
C ILE A 386 -7.81 22.99 -3.92
N ARG A 387 -8.59 23.56 -4.86
CA ARG A 387 -9.85 22.96 -5.31
C ARG A 387 -9.63 21.62 -5.99
N LYS A 388 -8.58 21.49 -6.82
CA LYS A 388 -8.19 20.21 -7.44
C LYS A 388 -7.88 19.15 -6.38
N MET A 389 -7.09 19.50 -5.37
CA MET A 389 -6.79 18.59 -4.25
C MET A 389 -8.04 18.20 -3.47
N THR A 390 -8.94 19.14 -3.18
CA THR A 390 -10.25 18.88 -2.56
C THR A 390 -11.07 17.89 -3.40
N THR A 391 -11.19 18.10 -4.71
CA THR A 391 -11.90 17.16 -5.59
C THR A 391 -11.25 15.78 -5.58
N GLY A 392 -9.91 15.71 -5.56
CA GLY A 392 -9.20 14.43 -5.42
C GLY A 392 -9.52 13.68 -4.13
N MET A 393 -9.66 14.38 -3.01
CA MET A 393 -10.11 13.78 -1.74
C MET A 393 -11.57 13.29 -1.81
N ILE A 394 -12.46 14.03 -2.48
CA ILE A 394 -13.85 13.58 -2.69
C ILE A 394 -13.87 12.30 -3.51
N LEU A 395 -13.09 12.23 -4.61
CA LEU A 395 -13.01 11.03 -5.46
C LEU A 395 -12.46 9.82 -4.69
N ALA A 396 -11.44 10.01 -3.84
CA ALA A 396 -10.93 8.94 -2.99
C ALA A 396 -11.98 8.45 -1.96
N GLY A 397 -12.78 9.35 -1.39
CA GLY A 397 -13.90 8.98 -0.51
C GLY A 397 -14.97 8.18 -1.24
N LEU A 398 -15.31 8.58 -2.48
CA LEU A 398 -16.23 7.84 -3.34
C LEU A 398 -15.66 6.47 -3.76
N ALA A 399 -14.35 6.36 -3.96
CA ALA A 399 -13.69 5.08 -4.24
C ALA A 399 -13.91 4.09 -3.09
N PHE A 400 -13.81 4.55 -1.85
CA PHE A 400 -14.06 3.73 -0.66
C PHE A 400 -15.55 3.42 -0.44
N ALA A 401 -16.44 4.33 -0.82
CA ALA A 401 -17.87 4.02 -0.87
C ALA A 401 -18.18 2.90 -1.89
N ALA A 402 -17.55 2.95 -3.07
CA ALA A 402 -17.65 1.87 -4.05
C ALA A 402 -17.06 0.55 -3.52
N ALA A 403 -15.90 0.59 -2.86
CA ALA A 403 -15.30 -0.58 -2.23
C ALA A 403 -16.18 -1.20 -1.14
N ALA A 404 -16.86 -0.37 -0.33
CA ALA A 404 -17.83 -0.83 0.65
C ALA A 404 -19.04 -1.53 0.00
N ILE A 405 -19.55 -1.01 -1.13
CA ILE A 405 -20.66 -1.65 -1.86
C ILE A 405 -20.24 -3.02 -2.40
N VAL A 406 -19.03 -3.12 -2.95
CA VAL A 406 -18.47 -4.40 -3.41
C VAL A 406 -18.34 -5.39 -2.25
N GLU A 407 -17.82 -4.94 -1.11
CA GLU A 407 -17.67 -5.78 0.08
C GLU A 407 -19.01 -6.28 0.63
N ILE A 408 -20.03 -5.41 0.70
CA ILE A 408 -21.38 -5.80 1.11
C ILE A 408 -21.91 -6.89 0.18
N LYS A 409 -21.69 -6.75 -1.13
CA LYS A 409 -22.16 -7.74 -2.11
C LYS A 409 -21.44 -9.08 -1.99
N ILE A 410 -20.15 -9.07 -1.66
CA ILE A 410 -19.40 -10.29 -1.35
C ILE A 410 -19.99 -10.95 -0.10
N ASN A 411 -20.23 -10.19 0.96
CA ASN A 411 -20.78 -10.71 2.22
C ASN A 411 -22.21 -11.25 2.10
N GLU A 412 -23.06 -10.70 1.23
CA GLU A 412 -24.40 -11.24 0.94
C GLU A 412 -24.37 -12.69 0.43
N THR A 413 -23.24 -13.14 -0.12
CA THR A 413 -23.09 -14.46 -0.75
C THR A 413 -22.41 -15.47 0.17
N SER A 414 -22.13 -15.07 1.41
CA SER A 414 -21.56 -15.89 2.45
C SER A 414 -22.64 -16.34 3.42
N MET A 415 -22.52 -17.57 3.93
CA MET A 415 -23.41 -18.06 4.98
C MET A 415 -23.27 -17.18 6.23
N PRO A 416 -24.37 -16.77 6.88
CA PRO A 416 -24.28 -16.02 8.13
C PRO A 416 -23.58 -16.86 9.21
N LEU A 417 -22.61 -16.24 9.88
CA LEU A 417 -21.89 -16.87 10.99
C LEU A 417 -22.88 -17.21 12.12
N PRO A 418 -22.90 -18.47 12.61
CA PRO A 418 -23.83 -18.86 13.66
C PRO A 418 -23.46 -18.17 14.98
N VAL A 419 -24.46 -17.52 15.60
CA VAL A 419 -24.32 -16.81 16.88
C VAL A 419 -24.66 -17.75 18.06
N PRO A 420 -24.43 -17.38 19.35
CA PRO A 420 -24.79 -18.24 20.47
C PRO A 420 -26.26 -18.70 20.39
N LYS A 421 -26.51 -19.97 20.72
CA LYS A 421 -27.80 -20.68 20.57
C LYS A 421 -28.29 -20.93 19.14
N GLU A 422 -27.51 -20.60 18.11
CA GLU A 422 -27.88 -20.87 16.72
C GLU A 422 -26.96 -21.94 16.12
N SER A 423 -27.53 -22.79 15.28
CA SER A 423 -26.82 -23.78 14.49
C SER A 423 -27.51 -23.91 13.12
N PHE A 424 -26.77 -24.31 12.11
CA PHE A 424 -27.30 -24.53 10.76
C PHE A 424 -27.24 -26.00 10.41
N ILE A 425 -28.27 -26.51 9.73
CA ILE A 425 -28.34 -27.90 9.32
C ILE A 425 -28.83 -28.05 7.89
N GLN A 426 -28.18 -28.92 7.13
CA GLN A 426 -28.67 -29.43 5.86
C GLN A 426 -28.82 -30.95 5.91
N VAL A 427 -29.55 -31.53 4.96
CA VAL A 427 -29.78 -32.97 4.88
C VAL A 427 -29.31 -33.49 3.53
N LEU A 428 -28.45 -34.51 3.57
CA LEU A 428 -27.96 -35.24 2.40
C LEU A 428 -28.67 -36.59 2.34
N ASN A 429 -29.61 -36.74 1.40
CA ASN A 429 -30.32 -38.00 1.20
C ASN A 429 -29.58 -38.91 0.22
N LEU A 430 -28.83 -39.87 0.77
CA LEU A 430 -28.14 -40.93 0.04
C LEU A 430 -28.94 -42.24 -0.03
N ALA A 431 -30.19 -42.24 0.46
CA ALA A 431 -31.11 -43.36 0.24
C ALA A 431 -31.73 -43.28 -1.16
N ASN A 432 -32.12 -44.44 -1.71
CA ASN A 432 -32.73 -44.53 -3.04
C ASN A 432 -34.16 -43.97 -3.12
N ASP A 433 -34.76 -43.59 -1.99
CA ASP A 433 -36.14 -43.13 -1.87
C ASP A 433 -36.20 -41.72 -1.30
N SER A 434 -37.30 -41.00 -1.55
CA SER A 434 -37.52 -39.72 -0.90
C SER A 434 -37.66 -39.88 0.61
N VAL A 435 -36.99 -39.02 1.38
CA VAL A 435 -37.06 -39.02 2.84
C VAL A 435 -37.63 -37.69 3.33
N HIS A 436 -38.57 -37.77 4.26
CA HIS A 436 -39.06 -36.63 5.01
C HIS A 436 -38.41 -36.59 6.38
N VAL A 437 -37.90 -35.43 6.80
CA VAL A 437 -37.11 -35.25 8.02
C VAL A 437 -37.78 -34.24 8.92
N LYS A 438 -38.10 -34.65 10.15
CA LYS A 438 -38.57 -33.76 11.22
C LYS A 438 -37.56 -33.72 12.35
N ILE A 439 -37.35 -32.54 12.91
CA ILE A 439 -36.40 -32.31 14.01
C ILE A 439 -37.19 -31.76 15.20
N GLN A 440 -37.21 -32.48 16.33
CA GLN A 440 -38.04 -32.15 17.50
C GLN A 440 -39.53 -31.90 17.17
N GLY A 441 -40.08 -32.69 16.23
CA GLY A 441 -41.45 -32.51 15.74
C GLY A 441 -41.69 -31.27 14.87
N GLN A 442 -40.66 -30.45 14.61
CA GLN A 442 -40.72 -29.36 13.63
C GLN A 442 -40.32 -29.86 12.24
N ASP A 443 -41.10 -29.45 11.25
CA ASP A 443 -40.82 -29.70 9.85
C ASP A 443 -40.06 -28.53 9.25
N LEU A 444 -38.73 -28.58 9.33
CA LEU A 444 -37.83 -27.57 8.77
C LEU A 444 -37.69 -27.71 7.25
N PHE A 445 -37.91 -28.91 6.72
CA PHE A 445 -37.75 -29.26 5.31
C PHE A 445 -39.12 -29.58 4.70
N GLN A 446 -39.86 -28.52 4.36
CA GLN A 446 -41.27 -28.56 3.92
C GLN A 446 -41.58 -29.55 2.78
N GLN A 447 -40.59 -29.96 1.99
CA GLN A 447 -40.75 -30.97 0.94
C GLN A 447 -39.89 -32.21 1.22
N PRO A 448 -40.37 -33.41 0.85
CA PRO A 448 -39.57 -34.62 0.91
C PRO A 448 -38.30 -34.46 0.05
N ILE A 449 -37.16 -34.85 0.61
CA ILE A 449 -35.87 -34.72 -0.04
C ILE A 449 -35.67 -35.93 -0.94
N GLY A 450 -35.51 -35.71 -2.24
CA GLY A 450 -35.28 -36.75 -3.23
C GLY A 450 -33.95 -37.48 -3.03
N ALA A 451 -33.81 -38.66 -3.62
CA ALA A 451 -32.55 -39.42 -3.62
C ALA A 451 -31.47 -38.67 -4.41
N PHE A 452 -30.28 -38.49 -3.83
CA PHE A 452 -29.15 -37.78 -4.45
C PHE A 452 -29.54 -36.40 -5.00
N GLN A 453 -30.44 -35.70 -4.32
CA GLN A 453 -30.85 -34.34 -4.63
C GLN A 453 -29.88 -33.36 -3.97
N ASP A 454 -29.44 -32.33 -4.73
CA ASP A 454 -28.64 -31.25 -4.17
C ASP A 454 -29.43 -30.52 -3.06
N PRO A 455 -28.83 -30.30 -1.87
CA PRO A 455 -29.46 -29.54 -0.80
C PRO A 455 -29.83 -28.14 -1.30
N ALA A 456 -31.03 -27.67 -0.95
CA ALA A 456 -31.48 -26.35 -1.37
C ALA A 456 -30.65 -25.25 -0.67
N GLU A 457 -30.66 -25.22 0.66
CA GLU A 457 -29.92 -24.30 1.53
C GLU A 457 -29.83 -24.87 2.96
N TYR A 458 -28.92 -24.35 3.78
CA TYR A 458 -28.88 -24.66 5.20
C TYR A 458 -30.06 -24.07 5.95
N SER A 459 -30.75 -24.90 6.73
CA SER A 459 -31.85 -24.48 7.59
C SER A 459 -31.34 -24.04 8.96
N LYS A 460 -31.83 -22.90 9.43
CA LYS A 460 -31.50 -22.37 10.76
C LYS A 460 -32.22 -23.15 11.86
N LEU A 461 -31.48 -23.52 12.90
CA LEU A 461 -31.96 -24.24 14.07
C LEU A 461 -31.60 -23.49 15.35
N MET A 462 -32.59 -23.31 16.23
CA MET A 462 -32.40 -22.67 17.53
C MET A 462 -32.21 -23.72 18.63
N LEU A 463 -31.13 -23.59 19.40
CA LEU A 463 -30.81 -24.46 20.52
C LEU A 463 -31.15 -23.80 21.87
N ASN A 464 -31.55 -24.59 22.85
CA ASN A 464 -31.90 -24.14 24.20
C ASN A 464 -30.67 -23.91 25.10
N GLY A 465 -29.51 -24.44 24.70
CA GLY A 465 -28.24 -24.30 25.41
C GLY A 465 -27.04 -24.52 24.48
N ALA A 466 -25.83 -24.53 25.04
CA ALA A 466 -24.59 -24.69 24.26
C ALA A 466 -24.48 -26.05 23.55
N GLN A 467 -25.13 -27.07 24.09
CA GLN A 467 -25.23 -28.40 23.52
C GLN A 467 -26.63 -28.95 23.80
N GLN A 468 -27.25 -29.55 22.80
CA GLN A 468 -28.59 -30.12 22.92
C GLN A 468 -28.65 -31.45 22.16
N ASN A 469 -29.24 -32.46 22.79
CA ASN A 469 -29.58 -33.70 22.12
C ASN A 469 -30.96 -33.55 21.47
N LEU A 470 -31.03 -33.78 20.16
CA LEU A 470 -32.22 -33.57 19.36
C LEU A 470 -32.67 -34.89 18.75
N ASP A 471 -33.98 -35.09 18.70
CA ASP A 471 -34.63 -36.19 18.02
C ASP A 471 -34.88 -35.86 16.55
N PHE A 472 -34.45 -36.77 15.67
CA PHE A 472 -34.59 -36.72 14.22
C PHE A 472 -35.51 -37.85 13.79
N GLU A 473 -36.72 -37.52 13.34
CA GLU A 473 -37.67 -38.46 12.77
C GLU A 473 -37.48 -38.51 11.25
N LEU A 474 -37.09 -39.68 10.74
CA LEU A 474 -36.93 -39.94 9.32
C LEU A 474 -38.08 -40.81 8.84
N GLN A 475 -38.78 -40.35 7.81
CA GLN A 475 -39.90 -41.07 7.22
C GLN A 475 -39.63 -41.38 5.75
N SER A 476 -39.71 -42.65 5.37
CA SER A 476 -39.65 -43.10 3.97
C SER A 476 -40.59 -44.27 3.75
N GLN A 477 -41.34 -44.25 2.63
CA GLN A 477 -42.28 -45.31 2.23
C GLN A 477 -43.24 -45.80 3.35
N GLY A 478 -43.61 -44.91 4.29
CA GLY A 478 -44.52 -45.20 5.40
C GLY A 478 -43.86 -45.77 6.67
N SER A 479 -42.57 -46.07 6.65
CA SER A 479 -41.78 -46.41 7.84
C SER A 479 -41.19 -45.15 8.47
N VAL A 480 -41.30 -45.04 9.81
CA VAL A 480 -40.73 -43.94 10.60
C VAL A 480 -39.62 -44.51 11.46
N SER A 481 -38.46 -43.85 11.49
CA SER A 481 -37.32 -44.20 12.34
C SER A 481 -36.81 -42.95 13.04
N THR A 482 -36.58 -43.04 14.36
CA THR A 482 -36.14 -41.91 15.18
C THR A 482 -34.70 -42.10 15.61
N PHE A 483 -33.88 -41.07 15.41
CA PHE A 483 -32.46 -41.03 15.79
C PHE A 483 -32.21 -39.86 16.73
N TYR A 484 -31.20 -39.99 17.60
CA TYR A 484 -30.81 -38.93 18.53
C TYR A 484 -29.40 -38.47 18.18
N HIS A 485 -29.25 -37.19 17.87
CA HIS A 485 -27.95 -36.58 17.59
C HIS A 485 -27.72 -35.37 18.48
N ILE A 486 -26.48 -35.20 18.89
CA ILE A 486 -26.05 -34.08 19.71
C ILE A 486 -25.56 -32.96 18.79
N MET A 487 -26.15 -31.78 18.93
CA MET A 487 -25.72 -30.56 18.24
C MET A 487 -25.13 -29.56 19.23
N GLN A 488 -24.13 -28.82 18.77
CA GLN A 488 -23.50 -27.71 19.50
C GLN A 488 -23.94 -26.38 18.89
N GLU A 489 -24.01 -25.34 19.73
CA GLU A 489 -24.20 -23.98 19.23
C GLU A 489 -23.00 -23.51 18.40
N LYS A 490 -23.22 -22.53 17.53
CA LYS A 490 -22.20 -21.95 16.65
C LYS A 490 -21.59 -22.93 15.63
N SER A 491 -22.31 -24.00 15.30
CA SER A 491 -21.81 -25.02 14.38
C SER A 491 -22.77 -25.25 13.20
N VAL A 492 -22.21 -25.70 12.09
CA VAL A 492 -22.90 -26.03 10.85
C VAL A 492 -22.82 -27.55 10.67
N TYR A 493 -23.93 -28.21 10.31
CA TYR A 493 -24.01 -29.67 10.23
C TYR A 493 -24.71 -30.17 8.96
N SER A 494 -24.28 -31.34 8.50
CA SER A 494 -24.96 -32.12 7.48
C SER A 494 -25.47 -33.42 8.10
N LEU A 495 -26.77 -33.67 7.97
CA LEU A 495 -27.38 -34.95 8.31
C LEU A 495 -27.34 -35.86 7.09
N ILE A 496 -26.47 -36.86 7.10
CA ILE A 496 -26.43 -37.89 6.06
C ILE A 496 -27.51 -38.92 6.40
N VAL A 497 -28.43 -39.14 5.46
CA VAL A 497 -29.46 -40.18 5.55
C VAL A 497 -29.16 -41.24 4.50
N TYR A 498 -29.12 -42.50 4.92
CA TYR A 498 -28.82 -43.63 4.03
C TYR A 498 -29.60 -44.88 4.45
N LYS A 499 -29.61 -45.90 3.59
CA LYS A 499 -30.17 -47.22 3.93
C LYS A 499 -29.04 -48.20 4.23
N SER A 500 -29.11 -48.86 5.39
CA SER A 500 -28.22 -49.95 5.80
C SER A 500 -29.07 -51.17 6.15
N GLU A 501 -28.78 -52.31 5.54
CA GLU A 501 -29.53 -53.56 5.75
C GLU A 501 -31.05 -53.43 5.53
N GLY A 502 -31.47 -52.52 4.65
CA GLY A 502 -32.88 -52.26 4.33
C GLY A 502 -33.59 -51.25 5.22
N ASN A 503 -33.00 -50.85 6.34
CA ASN A 503 -33.54 -49.82 7.24
C ASN A 503 -32.89 -48.45 6.99
N LEU A 504 -33.62 -47.37 7.27
CA LEU A 504 -33.03 -46.04 7.30
C LEU A 504 -32.03 -45.94 8.45
N SER A 505 -30.96 -45.20 8.22
CA SER A 505 -29.94 -44.84 9.20
C SER A 505 -29.52 -43.40 8.96
N SER A 506 -28.96 -42.77 9.98
CA SER A 506 -28.44 -41.41 9.86
C SER A 506 -27.13 -41.21 10.58
N HIS A 507 -26.32 -40.29 10.04
CA HIS A 507 -25.06 -39.86 10.60
C HIS A 507 -25.00 -38.33 10.52
N LEU A 508 -24.73 -37.67 11.64
CA LEU A 508 -24.55 -36.22 11.69
C LEU A 508 -23.07 -35.87 11.60
N ILE A 509 -22.69 -35.01 10.66
CA ILE A 509 -21.31 -34.52 10.49
C ILE A 509 -21.25 -33.00 10.62
N ALA A 510 -20.14 -32.49 11.13
CA ALA A 510 -19.86 -31.07 11.16
C ALA A 510 -19.30 -30.60 9.80
N ASP A 511 -19.81 -29.48 9.32
CA ASP A 511 -19.42 -28.83 8.07
C ASP A 511 -18.49 -27.64 8.35
N MET A 512 -17.93 -27.07 7.27
CA MET A 512 -17.20 -25.81 7.38
C MET A 512 -18.15 -24.66 7.72
N GLU A 513 -17.79 -23.88 8.75
CA GLU A 513 -18.54 -22.71 9.21
C GLU A 513 -18.33 -21.48 8.33
N THR A 514 -17.21 -21.44 7.60
CA THR A 514 -16.79 -20.31 6.77
C THR A 514 -16.35 -20.79 5.39
N LYS A 515 -16.43 -19.89 4.40
CA LYS A 515 -15.89 -20.16 3.06
C LYS A 515 -14.41 -20.54 3.16
N PRO A 516 -13.92 -21.45 2.31
CA PRO A 516 -12.50 -21.73 2.22
C PRO A 516 -11.71 -20.43 1.98
N GLU A 517 -10.67 -20.23 2.78
CA GLU A 517 -9.88 -19.02 2.71
C GLU A 517 -9.18 -18.88 1.34
N LYS A 518 -8.83 -17.65 0.97
CA LYS A 518 -7.90 -17.33 -0.13
C LYS A 518 -8.40 -17.72 -1.52
N GLY A 519 -9.71 -17.87 -1.69
CA GLY A 519 -10.31 -18.30 -2.95
C GLY A 519 -9.99 -19.76 -3.31
N LEU A 520 -9.44 -20.54 -2.38
CA LEU A 520 -9.28 -21.98 -2.55
C LEU A 520 -10.65 -22.67 -2.59
N THR A 521 -10.67 -23.90 -3.06
CA THR A 521 -11.86 -24.77 -2.97
C THR A 521 -11.62 -25.83 -1.92
N ALA A 522 -12.64 -26.18 -1.13
CA ALA A 522 -12.55 -27.28 -0.17
C ALA A 522 -13.34 -28.47 -0.68
N VAL A 523 -12.81 -29.67 -0.48
CA VAL A 523 -13.43 -30.91 -0.92
C VAL A 523 -13.39 -31.93 0.20
N ARG A 524 -14.50 -32.63 0.42
CA ARG A 524 -14.56 -33.83 1.26
C ARG A 524 -15.20 -34.99 0.52
N PHE A 525 -14.89 -36.21 0.97
CA PHE A 525 -15.39 -37.44 0.39
C PHE A 525 -16.23 -38.21 1.39
N ILE A 526 -17.34 -38.78 0.92
CA ILE A 526 -18.16 -39.74 1.65
C ILE A 526 -18.09 -41.06 0.89
N ASN A 527 -17.75 -42.15 1.60
CA ASN A 527 -17.67 -43.47 1.00
C ASN A 527 -18.94 -44.29 1.29
N ALA A 528 -19.85 -44.39 0.32
CA ALA A 528 -21.07 -45.19 0.45
C ALA A 528 -20.85 -46.70 0.16
N LEU A 529 -19.62 -47.12 -0.13
CA LEU A 529 -19.27 -48.52 -0.39
C LEU A 529 -19.06 -49.31 0.92
N ASP A 530 -19.11 -50.64 0.80
CA ASP A 530 -18.89 -51.62 1.87
C ASP A 530 -17.40 -51.98 2.07
N GLN A 531 -16.51 -51.31 1.34
CA GLN A 531 -15.05 -51.47 1.37
C GLN A 531 -14.35 -50.11 1.46
N ASP A 532 -13.11 -50.10 1.94
CA ASP A 532 -12.33 -48.87 2.08
C ASP A 532 -11.89 -48.34 0.71
N VAL A 533 -11.83 -47.01 0.60
CA VAL A 533 -11.51 -46.31 -0.65
C VAL A 533 -10.31 -45.38 -0.43
N ASN A 534 -9.35 -45.44 -1.34
CA ASN A 534 -8.26 -44.48 -1.42
C ASN A 534 -8.47 -43.59 -2.65
N VAL A 535 -8.70 -42.29 -2.41
CA VAL A 535 -8.86 -41.29 -3.47
C VAL A 535 -7.54 -40.54 -3.64
N THR A 536 -7.00 -40.54 -4.84
CA THR A 536 -5.80 -39.77 -5.18
C THR A 536 -6.19 -38.51 -5.94
N ILE A 537 -5.85 -37.35 -5.39
CA ILE A 537 -6.14 -36.03 -5.98
C ILE A 537 -4.83 -35.37 -6.40
N GLY A 538 -4.75 -34.99 -7.68
CA GLY A 538 -3.53 -34.38 -8.21
C GLY A 538 -2.37 -35.37 -8.27
N ARG A 539 -1.16 -34.94 -7.90
CA ARG A 539 0.06 -35.73 -8.08
C ARG A 539 0.44 -36.61 -6.89
N GLU A 540 0.04 -36.30 -5.66
CA GLU A 540 0.62 -36.94 -4.46
C GLU A 540 -0.32 -37.08 -3.25
N GLU A 541 -1.54 -36.51 -3.25
CA GLU A 541 -2.39 -36.54 -2.05
C GLU A 541 -3.37 -37.71 -2.10
N ILE A 542 -3.17 -38.67 -1.19
CA ILE A 542 -4.02 -39.86 -1.01
C ILE A 542 -4.92 -39.65 0.20
N ILE A 543 -6.22 -39.65 -0.02
CA ILE A 543 -7.25 -39.57 1.00
C ILE A 543 -7.86 -40.96 1.18
N SER A 544 -7.60 -41.58 2.32
CA SER A 544 -8.23 -42.84 2.72
C SER A 544 -9.56 -42.57 3.41
N VAL A 545 -10.62 -43.19 2.92
CA VAL A 545 -11.99 -43.08 3.44
C VAL A 545 -12.50 -44.49 3.76
N ASN A 546 -12.81 -44.74 5.03
CA ASN A 546 -13.28 -46.04 5.48
C ASN A 546 -14.65 -46.38 4.86
N LYS A 547 -15.02 -47.66 4.87
CA LYS A 547 -16.34 -48.13 4.43
C LYS A 547 -17.51 -47.58 5.27
N ASN A 548 -18.74 -47.86 4.80
CA ASN A 548 -20.01 -47.66 5.51
C ASN A 548 -20.34 -46.19 5.80
N TYR A 549 -20.39 -45.35 4.76
CA TYR A 549 -20.76 -43.94 4.82
C TYR A 549 -19.84 -43.10 5.71
N SER A 550 -18.59 -43.53 5.87
CA SER A 550 -17.59 -42.73 6.57
C SER A 550 -17.17 -41.51 5.74
N VAL A 551 -16.68 -40.48 6.43
CA VAL A 551 -16.42 -39.16 5.84
C VAL A 551 -14.97 -38.76 6.05
N SER A 552 -14.34 -38.22 5.00
CA SER A 552 -12.99 -37.67 5.07
C SER A 552 -13.00 -36.28 5.72
N LYS A 553 -11.83 -35.80 6.14
CA LYS A 553 -11.66 -34.37 6.42
C LYS A 553 -11.73 -33.58 5.12
N TYR A 554 -12.01 -32.28 5.24
CA TYR A 554 -11.87 -31.35 4.12
C TYR A 554 -10.40 -31.21 3.74
N THR A 555 -10.14 -31.28 2.44
CA THR A 555 -8.85 -30.96 1.81
C THR A 555 -9.06 -29.73 0.95
N THR A 556 -8.12 -28.77 1.01
CA THR A 556 -8.19 -27.56 0.18
C THR A 556 -7.37 -27.73 -1.10
N LEU A 557 -7.94 -27.25 -2.20
CA LEU A 557 -7.40 -27.37 -3.54
C LEU A 557 -7.42 -26.00 -4.23
N GLU A 558 -6.63 -25.87 -5.28
CA GLU A 558 -6.73 -24.72 -6.19
C GLU A 558 -7.95 -24.88 -7.10
N ARG A 559 -8.43 -23.77 -7.67
CA ARG A 559 -9.47 -23.85 -8.69
C ARG A 559 -8.95 -24.64 -9.89
N GLY A 560 -9.73 -25.61 -10.34
CA GLY A 560 -9.36 -26.41 -11.51
C GLY A 560 -10.40 -27.47 -11.85
N LYS A 561 -10.18 -28.12 -12.99
CA LYS A 561 -10.89 -29.36 -13.31
C LYS A 561 -10.09 -30.53 -12.76
N TYR A 562 -10.74 -31.37 -11.96
CA TYR A 562 -10.08 -32.47 -11.28
C TYR A 562 -10.66 -33.81 -11.72
N ASN A 563 -9.75 -34.69 -12.17
CA ASN A 563 -10.01 -36.11 -12.30
C ASN A 563 -9.28 -36.81 -11.16
N VAL A 564 -9.98 -37.62 -10.39
CA VAL A 564 -9.41 -38.31 -9.22
C VAL A 564 -9.37 -39.80 -9.46
N GLN A 565 -8.30 -40.45 -9.02
CA GLN A 565 -8.19 -41.91 -9.07
C GLN A 565 -8.75 -42.49 -7.78
N CYS A 566 -9.82 -43.26 -7.91
CA CYS A 566 -10.46 -43.97 -6.82
C CYS A 566 -10.01 -45.43 -6.85
N LYS A 567 -9.28 -45.85 -5.81
CA LYS A 567 -8.76 -47.21 -5.67
C LYS A 567 -9.45 -47.93 -4.54
N THR A 568 -10.01 -49.09 -4.86
CA THR A 568 -10.56 -50.07 -3.92
C THR A 568 -9.68 -51.33 -3.93
N GLU A 569 -9.97 -52.32 -3.07
CA GLU A 569 -9.25 -53.60 -3.09
C GLU A 569 -9.39 -54.34 -4.44
N ALA A 570 -10.54 -54.16 -5.12
CA ALA A 570 -10.88 -54.90 -6.34
C ALA A 570 -10.71 -54.11 -7.64
N THR A 571 -10.84 -52.78 -7.61
CA THR A 571 -10.93 -51.95 -8.82
C THR A 571 -10.29 -50.57 -8.66
N GLU A 572 -9.77 -50.03 -9.76
CA GLU A 572 -9.23 -48.68 -9.85
C GLU A 572 -9.96 -47.93 -10.96
N VAL A 573 -10.67 -46.86 -10.60
CA VAL A 573 -11.55 -46.10 -11.48
C VAL A 573 -11.17 -44.62 -11.42
N THR A 574 -11.22 -43.93 -12.57
CA THR A 574 -11.04 -42.48 -12.61
C THR A 574 -12.40 -41.80 -12.56
N LEU A 575 -12.60 -40.89 -11.59
CA LEU A 575 -13.83 -40.13 -11.40
C LEU A 575 -13.59 -38.68 -11.82
N ASP A 576 -14.44 -38.16 -12.71
CA ASP A 576 -14.42 -36.75 -13.11
C ASP A 576 -15.25 -35.93 -12.11
N LEU A 577 -14.60 -35.02 -11.39
CA LEU A 577 -15.26 -34.13 -10.43
C LEU A 577 -15.74 -32.82 -11.09
N GLY A 578 -15.38 -32.61 -12.36
CA GLY A 578 -15.64 -31.38 -13.08
C GLY A 578 -14.83 -30.21 -12.52
N LEU A 579 -15.35 -28.99 -12.75
CA LEU A 579 -14.77 -27.75 -12.23
C LEU A 579 -15.09 -27.61 -10.74
N LEU A 580 -14.05 -27.34 -9.95
CA LEU A 580 -14.14 -26.91 -8.56
C LEU A 580 -13.81 -25.42 -8.51
N ASP A 581 -14.77 -24.58 -8.14
CA ASP A 581 -14.69 -23.12 -8.31
C ASP A 581 -14.19 -22.36 -7.06
N PHE A 582 -13.88 -21.06 -7.20
CA PHE A 582 -13.29 -20.25 -6.14
C PHE A 582 -14.17 -20.14 -4.90
N GLY A 583 -13.62 -20.40 -3.71
CA GLY A 583 -14.32 -20.23 -2.45
C GLY A 583 -15.50 -21.18 -2.24
N ALA A 584 -15.64 -22.19 -3.09
CA ALA A 584 -16.67 -23.21 -3.00
C ALA A 584 -16.22 -24.39 -2.12
N SER A 585 -17.16 -24.96 -1.38
CA SER A 585 -16.96 -26.21 -0.64
C SER A 585 -17.82 -27.31 -1.26
N TYR A 586 -17.24 -28.47 -1.52
CA TYR A 586 -17.93 -29.59 -2.16
C TYR A 586 -17.89 -30.85 -1.29
N THR A 587 -19.02 -31.57 -1.26
CA THR A 587 -19.09 -32.95 -0.80
C THR A 587 -19.19 -33.87 -1.99
N ILE A 588 -18.30 -34.84 -2.07
CA ILE A 588 -18.30 -35.87 -3.11
C ILE A 588 -18.66 -37.21 -2.47
N VAL A 589 -19.74 -37.81 -2.93
CA VAL A 589 -20.19 -39.13 -2.48
C VAL A 589 -19.77 -40.15 -3.51
N ILE A 590 -18.95 -41.11 -3.08
CA ILE A 590 -18.53 -42.26 -3.89
C ILE A 590 -19.55 -43.37 -3.65
N THR A 591 -20.27 -43.74 -4.69
CA THR A 591 -21.35 -44.73 -4.63
C THR A 591 -21.27 -45.71 -5.79
N ASN A 592 -22.03 -46.79 -5.71
CA ASN A 592 -22.12 -47.81 -6.74
C ASN A 592 -23.45 -47.69 -7.49
N THR A 593 -23.39 -47.60 -8.82
CA THR A 593 -24.59 -47.64 -9.67
C THR A 593 -25.15 -49.06 -9.75
N SER A 594 -26.38 -49.21 -10.23
CA SER A 594 -27.06 -50.51 -10.42
C SER A 594 -26.28 -51.51 -11.29
N ALA A 595 -25.26 -51.06 -12.04
CA ALA A 595 -24.42 -51.85 -12.92
C ALA A 595 -23.05 -52.25 -12.30
N ASN A 596 -22.85 -52.09 -10.99
CA ASN A 596 -21.58 -52.34 -10.30
C ASN A 596 -20.43 -51.39 -10.72
N THR A 597 -20.78 -50.21 -11.23
CA THR A 597 -19.84 -49.14 -11.62
C THR A 597 -19.73 -48.11 -10.50
N ILE A 598 -18.50 -47.76 -10.11
CA ILE A 598 -18.26 -46.71 -9.12
C ILE A 598 -18.46 -45.34 -9.77
N GLU A 599 -19.32 -44.52 -9.19
CA GLU A 599 -19.60 -43.15 -9.62
C GLU A 599 -19.43 -42.16 -8.46
N ALA A 600 -19.17 -40.90 -8.80
CA ALA A 600 -19.11 -39.78 -7.87
C ALA A 600 -20.33 -38.89 -8.04
N TRP A 601 -21.11 -38.72 -6.99
CA TRP A 601 -22.12 -37.67 -6.92
C TRP A 601 -21.52 -36.46 -6.20
N LYS A 602 -21.58 -35.28 -6.81
CA LYS A 602 -21.00 -34.04 -6.29
C LYS A 602 -22.12 -33.08 -5.90
N THR A 603 -22.07 -32.60 -4.67
CA THR A 603 -22.93 -31.50 -4.17
C THR A 603 -22.07 -30.33 -3.71
N GLU A 604 -22.59 -29.12 -3.86
CA GLU A 604 -21.96 -27.87 -3.42
C GLU A 604 -22.52 -27.50 -2.04
N ASP A 605 -21.69 -27.62 -0.99
CA ASP A 605 -22.07 -27.26 0.37
C ASP A 605 -22.06 -25.74 0.55
N ILE A 606 -21.02 -25.07 0.03
CA ILE A 606 -20.87 -23.62 0.13
C ILE A 606 -20.69 -23.07 -1.27
N MET A 607 -21.53 -22.10 -1.63
CA MET A 607 -21.55 -21.52 -2.96
C MET A 607 -20.24 -20.83 -3.33
N ALA A 608 -19.80 -21.05 -4.57
CA ALA A 608 -18.67 -20.36 -5.19
C ALA A 608 -18.80 -18.83 -5.11
N ASN A 609 -17.66 -18.15 -5.15
CA ASN A 609 -17.60 -16.71 -5.27
C ASN A 609 -18.21 -16.29 -6.61
N ASN A 610 -19.29 -15.50 -6.58
CA ASN A 610 -20.02 -15.08 -7.77
C ASN A 610 -19.73 -13.61 -8.15
N VAL A 611 -19.19 -12.80 -7.23
CA VAL A 611 -18.82 -11.41 -7.50
C VAL A 611 -17.52 -11.39 -8.28
N HIS A 612 -17.60 -10.99 -9.55
CA HIS A 612 -16.44 -10.94 -10.44
C HIS A 612 -15.47 -9.82 -10.06
N ILE A 613 -14.16 -10.10 -10.10
CA ILE A 613 -13.08 -9.18 -9.68
C ILE A 613 -13.08 -7.83 -10.42
N ALA A 614 -13.64 -7.79 -11.64
CA ALA A 614 -13.85 -6.55 -12.40
C ALA A 614 -14.73 -5.51 -11.67
N TRP A 615 -15.51 -5.90 -10.67
CA TRP A 615 -16.24 -4.97 -9.81
C TRP A 615 -15.31 -4.08 -8.95
N GLN A 616 -14.01 -4.37 -8.88
CA GLN A 616 -13.01 -3.44 -8.32
C GLN A 616 -12.61 -2.32 -9.31
N LEU A 617 -12.99 -2.39 -10.59
CA LEU A 617 -12.61 -1.36 -11.56
C LEU A 617 -13.13 0.05 -11.19
N PRO A 618 -14.38 0.25 -10.75
CA PRO A 618 -14.87 1.57 -10.34
C PRO A 618 -14.07 2.20 -9.20
N GLN A 619 -13.71 1.45 -8.15
CA GLN A 619 -12.90 1.98 -7.05
C GLN A 619 -11.48 2.34 -7.51
N TYR A 620 -10.85 1.53 -8.40
CA TYR A 620 -9.55 1.86 -8.99
C TYR A 620 -9.62 3.11 -9.89
N LEU A 621 -10.65 3.24 -10.72
CA LEU A 621 -10.87 4.44 -11.54
C LEU A 621 -10.98 5.72 -10.69
N LEU A 622 -11.78 5.65 -9.61
CA LEU A 622 -11.99 6.80 -8.72
C LEU A 622 -10.73 7.16 -7.92
N ILE A 623 -10.02 6.17 -7.36
CA ILE A 623 -8.81 6.44 -6.58
C ILE A 623 -7.66 6.95 -7.45
N SER A 624 -7.47 6.41 -8.66
CA SER A 624 -6.43 6.88 -9.58
C SER A 624 -6.73 8.28 -10.12
N ALA A 625 -7.99 8.59 -10.44
CA ALA A 625 -8.40 9.96 -10.76
C ALA A 625 -8.17 10.90 -9.58
N GLY A 626 -8.51 10.45 -8.36
CA GLY A 626 -8.23 11.15 -7.12
C GLY A 626 -6.75 11.43 -6.91
N GLU A 627 -5.87 10.47 -7.19
CA GLU A 627 -4.42 10.60 -7.11
C GLU A 627 -3.89 11.66 -8.08
N VAL A 628 -4.32 11.64 -9.34
CA VAL A 628 -3.90 12.66 -10.34
C VAL A 628 -4.26 14.06 -9.85
N MET A 629 -5.47 14.25 -9.33
CA MET A 629 -5.94 15.55 -8.86
C MET A 629 -5.29 15.99 -7.54
N PHE A 630 -5.05 15.05 -6.62
CA PHE A 630 -4.51 15.32 -5.29
C PHE A 630 -2.99 15.33 -5.25
N SER A 631 -2.36 14.23 -5.65
CA SER A 631 -0.93 13.99 -5.47
C SER A 631 -0.08 14.83 -6.42
N ILE A 632 -0.38 14.76 -7.73
CA ILE A 632 0.40 15.50 -8.74
C ILE A 632 0.23 17.01 -8.55
N THR A 633 -1.01 17.47 -8.38
CA THR A 633 -1.29 18.88 -8.11
C THR A 633 -0.69 19.34 -6.78
N GLY A 634 -0.78 18.54 -5.72
CA GLY A 634 -0.26 18.89 -4.39
C GLY A 634 1.26 18.99 -4.37
N LEU A 635 1.95 18.09 -5.07
CA LEU A 635 3.41 18.16 -5.28
C LEU A 635 3.81 19.42 -6.07
N ALA A 636 3.09 19.73 -7.16
CA ALA A 636 3.35 20.93 -7.96
C ALA A 636 3.08 22.22 -7.15
N PHE A 637 1.97 22.25 -6.40
CA PHE A 637 1.62 23.35 -5.51
C PHE A 637 2.69 23.55 -4.43
N SER A 638 3.08 22.47 -3.74
CA SER A 638 4.16 22.48 -2.76
C SER A 638 5.44 23.07 -3.36
N TYR A 639 5.85 22.60 -4.54
CA TYR A 639 7.05 23.10 -5.20
C TYR A 639 6.97 24.60 -5.53
N SER A 640 5.80 25.08 -5.97
CA SER A 640 5.57 26.50 -6.34
C SER A 640 5.58 27.45 -5.14
N GLN A 641 5.10 27.00 -3.97
CA GLN A 641 5.00 27.81 -2.76
C GLN A 641 6.27 27.75 -1.90
N ALA A 642 7.27 26.96 -2.29
CA ALA A 642 8.51 26.80 -1.54
C ALA A 642 9.58 27.85 -1.94
N PRO A 643 10.23 28.50 -0.96
CA PRO A 643 11.45 29.27 -1.21
C PRO A 643 12.52 28.42 -1.90
N VAL A 644 13.36 29.05 -2.73
CA VAL A 644 14.40 28.36 -3.53
C VAL A 644 15.33 27.52 -2.64
N SER A 645 15.67 28.03 -1.46
CA SER A 645 16.50 27.38 -0.45
C SER A 645 15.82 26.21 0.27
N MET A 646 14.48 26.17 0.35
CA MET A 646 13.72 25.25 1.22
C MET A 646 12.80 24.26 0.49
N LYS A 647 12.91 24.14 -0.84
CA LYS A 647 12.17 23.15 -1.63
C LYS A 647 12.31 21.73 -1.10
N SER A 648 13.51 21.32 -0.70
CA SER A 648 13.77 19.98 -0.15
C SER A 648 13.06 19.75 1.19
N VAL A 649 12.99 20.76 2.06
CA VAL A 649 12.31 20.69 3.37
C VAL A 649 10.82 20.45 3.19
N LEU A 650 10.20 21.15 2.24
CA LEU A 650 8.78 21.01 1.99
C LEU A 650 8.42 19.68 1.31
N GLN A 651 9.28 19.18 0.42
CA GLN A 651 9.14 17.84 -0.17
C GLN A 651 9.29 16.73 0.90
N ALA A 652 10.20 16.89 1.86
CA ALA A 652 10.29 15.98 3.01
C ALA A 652 9.01 16.03 3.87
N GLY A 653 8.46 17.23 4.09
CA GLY A 653 7.16 17.41 4.75
C GLY A 653 6.02 16.70 4.01
N TRP A 654 6.02 16.73 2.67
CA TRP A 654 5.05 16.00 1.86
C TRP A 654 5.16 14.48 2.04
N LEU A 655 6.36 13.90 1.94
CA LEU A 655 6.55 12.46 2.16
C LEU A 655 6.14 12.03 3.57
N LEU A 656 6.34 12.89 4.56
CA LEU A 656 5.91 12.64 5.93
C LEU A 656 4.38 12.54 6.05
N THR A 657 3.61 13.22 5.19
CA THR A 657 2.14 13.03 5.15
C THR A 657 1.76 11.61 4.76
N VAL A 658 2.51 10.98 3.84
CA VAL A 658 2.32 9.57 3.44
C VAL A 658 2.63 8.63 4.60
N ALA A 659 3.74 8.91 5.31
CA ALA A 659 4.13 8.14 6.49
C ALA A 659 3.04 8.17 7.58
N PHE A 660 2.52 9.36 7.91
CA PHE A 660 1.43 9.49 8.87
C PHE A 660 0.12 8.89 8.38
N GLY A 661 -0.16 8.89 7.08
CA GLY A 661 -1.33 8.21 6.53
C GLY A 661 -1.31 6.70 6.83
N ASN A 662 -0.15 6.07 6.65
CA ASN A 662 0.02 4.65 7.01
C ASN A 662 -0.07 4.40 8.53
N VAL A 663 0.36 5.36 9.36
CA VAL A 663 0.17 5.28 10.82
C VAL A 663 -1.31 5.36 11.22
N ILE A 664 -2.13 6.14 10.51
CA ILE A 664 -3.59 6.18 10.75
C ILE A 664 -4.20 4.79 10.50
N VAL A 665 -3.85 4.13 9.39
CA VAL A 665 -4.36 2.77 9.10
C VAL A 665 -3.93 1.77 10.16
N LEU A 666 -2.68 1.83 10.62
CA LEU A 666 -2.17 1.03 11.72
C LEU A 666 -3.02 1.16 13.01
N ILE A 667 -3.36 2.40 13.38
CA ILE A 667 -4.17 2.67 14.57
C ILE A 667 -5.58 2.11 14.38
N VAL A 668 -6.21 2.34 13.23
CA VAL A 668 -7.57 1.87 12.96
C VAL A 668 -7.63 0.34 12.93
N ALA A 669 -6.71 -0.34 12.23
CA ALA A 669 -6.68 -1.80 12.13
C ALA A 669 -6.50 -2.50 13.48
N GLN A 670 -5.85 -1.86 14.45
CA GLN A 670 -5.67 -2.40 15.81
C GLN A 670 -6.79 -1.98 16.78
N ALA A 671 -7.33 -0.77 16.64
CA ALA A 671 -8.32 -0.23 17.56
C ALA A 671 -9.75 -0.62 17.20
N ALA A 672 -10.03 -0.84 15.92
CA ALA A 672 -11.36 -1.10 15.40
C ALA A 672 -11.45 -2.54 14.90
N LEU A 673 -12.00 -3.44 15.73
CA LEU A 673 -12.42 -4.78 15.30
C LEU A 673 -13.71 -4.68 14.48
N LEU A 674 -13.65 -3.92 13.40
CA LEU A 674 -14.77 -3.71 12.48
C LEU A 674 -14.68 -4.72 11.33
N GLU A 675 -15.85 -5.11 10.84
CA GLU A 675 -15.98 -5.76 9.54
C GLU A 675 -15.39 -4.88 8.44
N GLN A 676 -14.83 -5.51 7.40
CA GLN A 676 -14.11 -4.82 6.34
C GLN A 676 -14.96 -3.75 5.62
N TRP A 677 -16.25 -4.02 5.39
CA TRP A 677 -17.16 -3.05 4.76
C TRP A 677 -17.37 -1.80 5.64
N ALA A 678 -17.45 -2.00 6.97
CA ALA A 678 -17.63 -0.93 7.93
C ALA A 678 -16.35 -0.10 8.06
N GLU A 679 -15.19 -0.74 7.97
CA GLU A 679 -13.88 -0.06 7.88
C GLU A 679 -13.83 0.84 6.64
N PHE A 680 -14.27 0.37 5.46
CA PHE A 680 -14.31 1.20 4.25
C PHE A 680 -15.24 2.41 4.39
N VAL A 681 -16.44 2.23 4.97
CA VAL A 681 -17.37 3.34 5.25
C VAL A 681 -16.77 4.33 6.24
N LEU A 682 -16.10 3.85 7.29
CA LEU A 682 -15.43 4.70 8.27
C LEU A 682 -14.39 5.59 7.60
N PHE A 683 -13.50 5.02 6.77
CA PHE A 683 -12.48 5.77 6.04
C PHE A 683 -13.10 6.78 5.06
N ALA A 684 -14.17 6.41 4.34
CA ALA A 684 -14.88 7.34 3.45
C ALA A 684 -15.45 8.55 4.22
N CYS A 685 -16.11 8.30 5.36
CA CYS A 685 -16.68 9.36 6.22
C CYS A 685 -15.59 10.25 6.82
N LEU A 686 -14.49 9.66 7.32
CA LEU A 686 -13.35 10.40 7.85
C LEU A 686 -12.71 11.29 6.78
N LEU A 687 -12.51 10.78 5.57
CA LEU A 687 -11.95 11.58 4.49
C LEU A 687 -12.89 12.72 4.08
N PHE A 688 -14.21 12.50 4.08
CA PHE A 688 -15.17 13.56 3.79
C PHE A 688 -15.12 14.68 4.85
N ALA A 689 -15.05 14.32 6.14
CA ALA A 689 -14.87 15.29 7.22
C ALA A 689 -13.55 16.08 7.08
N VAL A 690 -12.46 15.38 6.78
CA VAL A 690 -11.15 15.98 6.53
C VAL A 690 -11.16 16.89 5.30
N CYS A 691 -11.89 16.51 4.25
CA CYS A 691 -12.07 17.30 3.04
C CYS A 691 -12.78 18.64 3.33
N ILE A 692 -13.77 18.66 4.23
CA ILE A 692 -14.41 19.90 4.69
C ILE A 692 -13.39 20.77 5.44
N ILE A 693 -12.64 20.19 6.37
CA ILE A 693 -11.60 20.92 7.13
C ILE A 693 -10.55 21.51 6.19
N PHE A 694 -10.04 20.70 5.25
CA PHE A 694 -9.05 21.15 4.27
C PHE A 694 -9.60 22.26 3.37
N SER A 695 -10.88 22.19 2.98
CA SER A 695 -11.52 23.24 2.18
C SER A 695 -11.64 24.56 2.94
N ILE A 696 -11.97 24.50 4.24
CA ILE A 696 -12.00 25.68 5.13
C ILE A 696 -10.57 26.25 5.26
N MET A 697 -9.58 25.41 5.55
CA MET A 697 -8.17 25.83 5.65
C MET A 697 -7.67 26.46 4.35
N GLY A 698 -8.03 25.86 3.22
CA GLY A 698 -7.69 26.34 1.89
C GLY A 698 -8.37 27.65 1.52
N TYR A 699 -9.59 27.91 1.99
CA TYR A 699 -10.28 29.20 1.81
C TYR A 699 -9.53 30.36 2.51
N PHE A 700 -8.96 30.10 3.69
CA PHE A 700 -8.18 31.08 4.43
C PHE A 700 -6.69 31.12 4.03
N TYR A 701 -6.26 30.27 3.10
CA TYR A 701 -4.87 30.21 2.67
C TYR A 701 -4.53 31.38 1.74
N ILE A 702 -3.50 32.14 2.10
CA ILE A 702 -2.96 33.23 1.29
C ILE A 702 -1.67 32.74 0.65
N SER A 703 -1.67 32.59 -0.67
CA SER A 703 -0.46 32.27 -1.45
C SER A 703 0.54 33.41 -1.33
N VAL A 704 1.79 33.08 -1.07
CA VAL A 704 2.89 34.05 -1.05
C VAL A 704 3.82 33.68 -2.17
N ASP A 705 3.97 34.58 -3.16
CA ASP A 705 4.90 34.37 -4.25
C ASP A 705 6.35 34.49 -3.73
N PRO A 706 7.20 33.45 -3.85
CA PRO A 706 8.59 33.54 -3.46
C PRO A 706 9.36 34.64 -4.18
N GLU A 707 8.97 34.98 -5.42
CA GLU A 707 9.64 36.00 -6.22
C GLU A 707 9.45 37.43 -5.68
N ASP A 708 8.33 37.67 -4.99
CA ASP A 708 8.03 38.96 -4.37
C ASP A 708 8.91 39.25 -3.15
N LEU A 709 9.49 38.20 -2.54
CA LEU A 709 10.45 38.35 -1.45
C LEU A 709 11.84 38.73 -1.97
N THR A 710 12.29 38.10 -3.06
CA THR A 710 13.55 38.45 -3.72
C THR A 710 13.51 39.87 -4.29
N LYS A 711 12.40 40.29 -4.92
CA LYS A 711 12.26 41.66 -5.47
C LYS A 711 12.30 42.74 -4.38
N LYS A 712 11.71 42.48 -3.20
CA LYS A 712 11.74 43.42 -2.06
C LYS A 712 13.12 43.54 -1.39
N GLU A 713 14.02 42.57 -1.64
CA GLU A 713 15.42 42.65 -1.21
C GLU A 713 16.25 43.44 -2.23
N ASP A 714 16.09 43.17 -3.53
CA ASP A 714 16.77 43.93 -4.59
C ASP A 714 16.43 45.43 -4.54
N GLU A 715 15.17 45.80 -4.22
CA GLU A 715 14.75 47.18 -4.02
C GLU A 715 15.33 47.84 -2.75
N LYS A 716 15.75 47.05 -1.75
CA LYS A 716 16.35 47.57 -0.50
C LYS A 716 17.88 47.66 -0.57
N GLU A 717 18.53 46.93 -1.47
CA GLU A 717 19.98 47.00 -1.69
C GLU A 717 20.40 48.11 -2.68
N MET A 718 19.47 48.72 -3.41
CA MET A 718 19.79 49.94 -4.16
C MET A 718 19.95 51.15 -3.22
N PRO A 719 21.13 51.80 -3.18
CA PRO A 719 21.31 53.01 -2.38
C PRO A 719 20.41 54.12 -2.92
N SER A 720 19.71 54.83 -2.04
CA SER A 720 18.87 55.97 -2.39
C SER A 720 19.74 57.08 -2.98
N ASN A 721 19.87 57.13 -4.31
CA ASN A 721 20.29 58.35 -4.98
C ASN A 721 19.11 59.32 -4.97
N GLY A 722 19.38 60.50 -4.41
CA GLY A 722 18.37 61.50 -4.09
C GLY A 722 17.61 62.05 -5.28
N ASN A 723 16.44 62.60 -4.95
CA ASN A 723 15.62 63.54 -5.71
C ASN A 723 15.29 63.15 -7.16
N VAL A 724 14.26 62.33 -7.32
CA VAL A 724 13.34 62.46 -8.45
C VAL A 724 11.92 62.38 -7.93
N ILE A 725 11.23 63.52 -7.92
CA ILE A 725 9.78 63.60 -7.80
C ILE A 725 9.22 62.86 -9.02
N SER A 726 8.65 61.68 -8.84
CA SER A 726 7.89 61.00 -9.88
C SER A 726 6.49 60.68 -9.35
N LEU A 727 5.52 61.23 -10.09
CA LEU A 727 4.08 61.16 -9.83
C LEU A 727 3.59 59.72 -9.87
N VAL A 728 2.88 59.30 -8.82
CA VAL A 728 2.14 58.04 -8.79
C VAL A 728 0.86 58.20 -9.60
N PRO A 729 0.64 57.45 -10.71
CA PRO A 729 -0.68 57.38 -11.31
C PRO A 729 -1.52 56.40 -10.50
N GLN A 730 -2.49 56.95 -9.77
CA GLN A 730 -3.52 56.21 -9.06
C GLN A 730 -4.37 55.45 -10.09
N LYS A 731 -4.11 54.15 -10.29
CA LYS A 731 -5.03 53.28 -11.05
C LYS A 731 -6.24 52.96 -10.18
N THR A 732 -7.31 53.70 -10.43
CA THR A 732 -8.68 53.38 -10.01
C THR A 732 -9.07 52.02 -10.59
N LYS A 733 -9.65 51.16 -9.75
CA LYS A 733 -10.27 49.91 -10.17
C LYS A 733 -11.45 50.20 -11.10
N LEU A 734 -11.49 49.50 -12.22
CA LEU A 734 -12.70 49.05 -12.90
C LEU A 734 -12.45 47.59 -13.33
#